data_AF-F4Q7Y2-F1
#
_entry.id   AF-F4Q7Y2-F1
#
_cell.length_a   1.000
_cell.length_b   1.000
_cell.length_c   1.000
_cell.angle_alpha   90.00
_cell.angle_beta   90.00
_cell.angle_gamma   90.00
#
_symmetry.space_group_name_H-M   'P 1'
#
loop_
_entity.id
_entity.type
_entity.pdbx_description
1 polymer ?
#
loop_
_entity_poly.entity_id
_entity_poly.type
_entity_poly.pdbx_seq_one_letter_code
_entity_poly.pdbx_strand_id
1 'polypeptide(L)'
;MAKTHNNCIHFLFFLLLLNVIQYSECQVMPPDEVASAVWVIRQYCLNVQEDQTAICSSGYFICSTGTTPHIIKIVVSFYPITTGQAPSGSQIFEFPELAVINGFPVGMPMLHSFMIGGTYLQQNIVFNFPQLVQMSIPVLGTVTIDQNTPVHPKLQFLSLQLFIPPLAQTISLSDQIFPVLQAIAFNVEAAPAGLNINCGLSYLANFKLSSEDAIVNASLSSPNYITSLSLKGYSTTFSPPLSAFPKLVGLEYTHSAATALPLTQFPGTLIAITATNSNFTVFPNIPLKNVTYLQYANNKFQGGIQWSNFQNANNILLDVTNNTALSTSIPQSFCNNRLYIKGCPLITNVPECFLCYQKNSLYVQTDIVLDAGFKCNITFDLTMIYTVLGRGNITGQNIGYGREDMIDGKYYLSSITPNKQLSLYDISFGTGPPKNATFSLDKFYPTAYQFNFTLLEVGVYFFGGVSYSQVAPRTIVIFFQVSHINNFLPHTVKLNNTIDCTDPSIPVPGGNLRCTVQGNLLKSNDQLKLTVSNQYYSFDSEFYIFVLYPYGVVLEKWDSLINVGSVYRFTGNFATTSMDQVAVYFNGDPSICNIMTMDNSSMVECTQAKYWPGIGLTNITITVLGFPSAPMMANLTTLESLCTYNGCSGRGTCNINGICICDTGYYSDQCSKKYPTFASGSYDINDRRLISIYGDFGPFNQTIVSITLNSTDCQVTSKSQTLINCTLVSEPTDGLALVRLTVDNSTNNGNNWIYFKPSSQSSGSGSGSDSDGSGGELTCPFNCYGHGQCINGKCKCDTEYSSIDNCLTKTSNHTNTPNTTSPTTSFDIDGIDFQFEMIAIQEIDTDNNIINEVLTNSWSSTILTDNQTQTTTVNYQLNNSDTTALLHIDANSIKLSVNISNWTFNTFLTTLRVIFKTTINNDQSIEFDCQDVNIDTLSYDQLSNSIQYLRVVKDNIQFTGRFIDYVLSDGRPTFSRTSIVNKTASLDDQQSIILIGISMPQSSESIIDPDFTPLLIDKNADSGCDSKSNTWRIIVGVVVGVVGAVAIGVASIILIDPLKFFEKKTPRIICHFL
;
A
#
# COMPACT_ATOMS: atom_id res chain seq x y z
N MET A 1 -38.31 96.24 74.26
CA MET A 1 -39.24 95.85 73.18
C MET A 1 -39.05 94.35 72.98
N ALA A 2 -39.97 93.40 73.13
CA ALA A 2 -41.45 93.34 73.09
C ALA A 2 -41.88 92.40 71.95
N LYS A 3 -42.49 91.24 72.30
CA LYS A 3 -43.22 90.29 71.42
C LYS A 3 -42.37 89.59 70.33
N THR A 4 -42.56 88.31 69.98
CA THR A 4 -43.78 87.49 70.01
C THR A 4 -43.50 86.00 70.30
N HIS A 5 -44.54 85.25 70.70
CA HIS A 5 -44.53 83.80 70.93
C HIS A 5 -44.89 82.98 69.67
N ASN A 6 -44.60 81.67 69.75
CA ASN A 6 -45.28 80.54 69.09
C ASN A 6 -45.53 80.57 67.58
N ASN A 7 -44.76 79.76 66.83
CA ASN A 7 -45.28 78.74 65.89
C ASN A 7 -44.12 77.94 65.22
N CYS A 8 -43.48 77.00 65.95
CA CYS A 8 -42.51 76.06 65.33
C CYS A 8 -42.33 74.69 66.00
N ILE A 9 -43.02 74.35 67.10
CA ILE A 9 -42.84 73.04 67.78
C ILE A 9 -44.07 72.11 67.63
N HIS A 10 -45.13 72.55 66.93
CA HIS A 10 -46.15 71.62 66.42
C HIS A 10 -45.64 70.65 65.34
N PHE A 11 -44.47 70.93 64.75
CA PHE A 11 -43.82 70.03 63.78
C PHE A 11 -42.96 68.93 64.45
N LEU A 12 -42.58 69.10 65.73
CA LEU A 12 -41.74 68.15 66.45
C LEU A 12 -42.55 67.02 67.14
N PHE A 13 -43.82 67.27 67.47
CA PHE A 13 -44.67 66.29 68.15
C PHE A 13 -45.43 65.34 67.21
N PHE A 14 -45.54 65.68 65.92
CA PHE A 14 -46.23 64.84 64.92
C PHE A 14 -45.31 63.82 64.23
N LEU A 15 -43.98 64.04 64.29
CA LEU A 15 -42.95 63.13 63.79
C LEU A 15 -42.51 62.08 64.84
N LEU A 16 -43.01 62.17 66.07
CA LEU A 16 -42.70 61.29 67.21
C LEU A 16 -43.80 60.26 67.52
N LEU A 17 -44.87 60.20 66.71
CA LEU A 17 -46.02 59.31 66.89
C LEU A 17 -46.37 58.45 65.66
N LEU A 18 -45.55 58.52 64.60
CA LEU A 18 -45.72 57.76 63.36
C LEU A 18 -44.39 57.13 62.91
N ASN A 19 -43.74 56.39 63.80
CA ASN A 19 -42.84 55.31 63.40
C ASN A 19 -42.66 54.28 64.53
N VAL A 20 -42.64 53.01 64.13
CA VAL A 20 -42.45 51.82 64.98
C VAL A 20 -43.51 51.63 66.07
N ILE A 21 -44.68 51.17 65.62
CA ILE A 21 -45.34 50.05 66.31
C ILE A 21 -44.25 48.99 66.54
N GLN A 22 -43.93 48.68 67.79
CA GLN A 22 -43.21 47.44 68.08
C GLN A 22 -44.17 46.30 67.76
N TYR A 23 -44.07 45.80 66.52
CA TYR A 23 -44.33 44.39 66.32
C TYR A 23 -43.35 43.67 67.24
N SER A 24 -43.87 42.96 68.23
CA SER A 24 -43.19 41.75 68.66
C SER A 24 -43.23 40.82 67.45
N GLU A 25 -42.20 40.89 66.61
CA GLU A 25 -41.87 39.78 65.74
C GLU A 25 -41.66 38.59 66.67
N CYS A 26 -42.69 37.74 66.74
CA CYS A 26 -42.55 36.40 67.29
C CYS A 26 -41.44 35.77 66.46
N GLN A 27 -40.25 35.57 67.07
CA GLN A 27 -39.09 35.14 66.29
C GLN A 27 -39.45 33.78 65.69
N VAL A 28 -39.56 33.77 64.37
CA VAL A 28 -39.96 32.60 63.60
C VAL A 28 -38.86 31.56 63.80
N MET A 29 -39.26 30.30 63.99
CA MET A 29 -38.35 29.16 63.99
C MET A 29 -37.44 29.25 62.74
N PRO A 30 -36.12 28.98 62.85
CA PRO A 30 -35.21 29.08 61.72
C PRO A 30 -35.77 28.43 60.46
N PRO A 31 -35.72 29.09 59.29
CA PRO A 31 -36.29 28.54 58.06
C PRO A 31 -35.78 27.13 57.72
N ASP A 32 -34.51 26.86 58.04
CA ASP A 32 -33.86 25.56 57.82
C ASP A 32 -34.38 24.47 58.80
N GLU A 33 -34.77 24.85 60.01
CA GLU A 33 -35.41 23.94 60.98
C GLU A 33 -36.88 23.65 60.61
N VAL A 34 -37.61 24.68 60.15
CA VAL A 34 -38.96 24.49 59.58
C VAL A 34 -38.88 23.58 58.34
N ALA A 35 -37.94 23.82 57.43
CA ALA A 35 -37.72 22.97 56.26
C ALA A 35 -37.34 21.53 56.63
N SER A 36 -36.53 21.35 57.68
CA SER A 36 -36.17 20.05 58.24
C SER A 36 -37.41 19.30 58.77
N ALA A 37 -38.30 19.99 59.50
CA ALA A 37 -39.56 19.42 59.96
C ALA A 37 -40.53 19.09 58.83
N VAL A 38 -40.68 19.98 57.85
CA VAL A 38 -41.50 19.79 56.64
C VAL A 38 -41.05 18.55 55.85
N TRP A 39 -39.74 18.34 55.71
CA TRP A 39 -39.25 17.14 55.03
C TRP A 39 -39.56 15.86 55.81
N VAL A 40 -39.47 15.87 57.15
CA VAL A 40 -39.88 14.73 58.00
C VAL A 40 -41.39 14.47 57.88
N ILE A 41 -42.22 15.52 57.86
CA ILE A 41 -43.66 15.44 57.61
C ILE A 41 -43.95 14.74 56.28
N ARG A 42 -43.27 15.16 55.21
CA ARG A 42 -43.47 14.58 53.87
C ARG A 42 -42.96 13.14 53.76
N GLN A 43 -41.78 12.79 54.32
CA GLN A 43 -41.24 11.41 54.28
C GLN A 43 -42.19 10.42 54.95
N TYR A 44 -42.63 10.75 56.17
CA TYR A 44 -43.44 9.85 57.00
C TYR A 44 -44.95 10.04 56.78
N CYS A 45 -45.33 10.86 55.78
CA CYS A 45 -46.72 11.17 55.44
C CYS A 45 -47.54 11.61 56.66
N LEU A 46 -46.92 12.42 57.54
CA LEU A 46 -47.54 12.91 58.76
C LEU A 46 -48.64 13.89 58.40
N ASN A 47 -49.80 13.78 59.05
CA ASN A 47 -50.93 14.68 58.80
C ASN A 47 -50.74 16.01 59.56
N VAL A 48 -49.81 16.83 59.08
CA VAL A 48 -49.39 18.11 59.67
C VAL A 48 -49.25 19.14 58.55
N GLN A 49 -49.72 20.37 58.75
CA GLN A 49 -49.49 21.45 57.78
C GLN A 49 -48.03 21.94 57.86
N GLU A 50 -47.51 22.41 56.72
CA GLU A 50 -46.10 22.75 56.55
C GLU A 50 -45.73 24.16 57.04
N ASP A 51 -46.29 24.56 58.19
CA ASP A 51 -46.04 25.83 58.87
C ASP A 51 -45.65 25.63 60.34
N GLN A 52 -44.87 26.56 60.90
CA GLN A 52 -44.37 26.49 62.27
C GLN A 52 -45.48 26.24 63.32
N THR A 53 -46.65 26.84 63.15
CA THR A 53 -47.75 26.75 64.14
C THR A 53 -48.32 25.35 64.15
N ALA A 54 -48.57 24.77 62.97
CA ALA A 54 -49.02 23.40 62.83
C ALA A 54 -47.96 22.39 63.24
N ILE A 55 -46.69 22.61 62.89
CA ILE A 55 -45.55 21.76 63.32
C ILE A 55 -45.53 21.66 64.85
N CYS A 56 -45.45 22.79 65.56
CA CYS A 56 -45.33 22.82 67.01
C CYS A 56 -46.59 22.38 67.79
N SER A 57 -47.75 22.33 67.14
CA SER A 57 -49.02 21.85 67.75
C SER A 57 -49.40 20.42 67.32
N SER A 58 -48.63 19.81 66.42
CA SER A 58 -48.94 18.52 65.80
C SER A 58 -48.91 17.31 66.75
N GLY A 59 -48.23 17.41 67.89
CA GLY A 59 -47.90 16.28 68.76
C GLY A 59 -46.78 15.36 68.23
N TYR A 60 -46.49 15.39 66.92
CA TYR A 60 -45.33 14.73 66.32
C TYR A 60 -44.03 15.53 66.53
N PHE A 61 -44.14 16.86 66.57
CA PHE A 61 -43.06 17.79 66.94
C PHE A 61 -43.51 18.57 68.18
N ILE A 62 -42.62 18.69 69.15
CA ILE A 62 -42.81 19.48 70.37
C ILE A 62 -41.73 20.56 70.36
N CYS A 63 -42.14 21.82 70.49
CA CYS A 63 -41.25 22.97 70.45
C CYS A 63 -40.98 23.56 71.84
N SER A 64 -39.84 24.23 72.02
CA SER A 64 -39.54 25.02 73.21
C SER A 64 -40.44 26.25 73.32
N THR A 65 -40.65 26.69 74.56
CA THR A 65 -41.43 27.90 74.88
C THR A 65 -40.53 29.14 75.02
N GLY A 66 -39.42 29.18 74.25
CA GLY A 66 -38.43 30.26 74.25
C GLY A 66 -38.87 31.49 73.44
N THR A 67 -38.01 32.50 73.36
CA THR A 67 -38.26 33.72 72.54
C THR A 67 -38.23 33.42 71.04
N THR A 68 -37.42 32.44 70.64
CA THR A 68 -37.52 31.71 69.37
C THR A 68 -37.89 30.26 69.72
N PRO A 69 -38.98 29.69 69.18
CA PRO A 69 -39.35 28.30 69.43
C PRO A 69 -38.58 27.37 68.49
N HIS A 70 -37.84 26.43 69.06
CA HIS A 70 -37.12 25.37 68.35
C HIS A 70 -37.72 24.00 68.66
N ILE A 71 -37.49 22.99 67.81
CA ILE A 71 -38.05 21.64 67.96
C ILE A 71 -37.19 20.87 68.98
N ILE A 72 -37.71 20.72 70.19
CA ILE A 72 -37.02 20.03 71.31
C ILE A 72 -37.28 18.53 71.35
N LYS A 73 -38.34 18.03 70.72
CA LYS A 73 -38.67 16.61 70.72
C LYS A 73 -39.50 16.20 69.51
N ILE A 74 -39.11 15.09 68.88
CA ILE A 74 -39.85 14.47 67.77
C ILE A 74 -40.35 13.09 68.20
N VAL A 75 -41.63 12.80 67.94
CA VAL A 75 -42.31 11.56 68.29
C VAL A 75 -43.11 11.05 67.08
N VAL A 76 -42.55 10.09 66.35
CA VAL A 76 -43.20 9.47 65.17
C VAL A 76 -43.38 7.98 65.45
N SER A 77 -44.46 7.61 66.13
CA SER A 77 -44.66 6.23 66.63
C SER A 77 -45.36 5.28 65.64
N PHE A 78 -46.15 5.81 64.70
CA PHE A 78 -46.80 5.05 63.63
C PHE A 78 -46.97 5.92 62.38
N TYR A 79 -46.81 5.35 61.18
CA TYR A 79 -46.93 6.05 59.91
C TYR A 79 -47.62 5.16 58.85
N PRO A 80 -48.43 5.73 57.93
CA PRO A 80 -49.06 4.96 56.86
C PRO A 80 -48.05 4.65 55.73
N ILE A 81 -48.15 3.45 55.15
CA ILE A 81 -47.24 2.97 54.08
C ILE A 81 -47.61 3.52 52.68
N THR A 82 -48.39 4.60 52.62
CA THR A 82 -48.92 5.18 51.38
C THR A 82 -47.99 6.26 50.82
N THR A 83 -47.90 6.35 49.50
CA THR A 83 -47.06 7.35 48.80
C THR A 83 -47.61 8.77 48.95
N GLY A 84 -47.09 9.53 49.92
CA GLY A 84 -47.23 10.99 49.97
C GLY A 84 -46.36 11.71 48.92
N GLN A 85 -46.33 13.05 48.97
CA GLN A 85 -45.44 13.82 48.11
C GLN A 85 -43.97 13.50 48.41
N ALA A 86 -43.20 13.20 47.36
CA ALA A 86 -41.77 12.96 47.45
C ALA A 86 -41.07 14.18 48.09
N PRO A 87 -40.31 14.02 49.19
CA PRO A 87 -39.75 15.17 49.90
C PRO A 87 -38.64 15.85 49.11
N SER A 88 -38.92 17.07 48.66
CA SER A 88 -37.99 17.97 48.00
C SER A 88 -37.39 18.96 49.00
N GLY A 89 -36.09 19.22 48.89
CA GLY A 89 -35.35 20.10 49.80
C GLY A 89 -33.91 19.62 50.05
N SER A 90 -33.21 20.33 50.94
CA SER A 90 -31.89 19.90 51.44
C SER A 90 -32.01 18.55 52.17
N GLN A 91 -30.94 17.75 52.11
CA GLN A 91 -30.83 16.48 52.84
C GLN A 91 -29.99 16.62 54.13
N ILE A 92 -29.85 17.87 54.61
CA ILE A 92 -29.21 18.25 55.87
C ILE A 92 -30.33 18.73 56.79
N PHE A 93 -30.35 18.19 58.01
CA PHE A 93 -31.39 18.47 59.01
C PHE A 93 -30.77 19.30 60.12
N GLU A 94 -31.39 20.43 60.41
CA GLU A 94 -30.98 21.30 61.50
C GLU A 94 -32.10 21.38 62.54
N PHE A 95 -31.87 20.74 63.68
CA PHE A 95 -32.76 20.80 64.84
C PHE A 95 -31.96 21.22 66.09
N PRO A 96 -31.65 22.51 66.26
CA PRO A 96 -30.67 23.00 67.25
C PRO A 96 -30.98 22.71 68.73
N GLU A 97 -32.24 22.47 69.10
CA GLU A 97 -32.63 22.17 70.50
C GLU A 97 -33.17 20.73 70.71
N LEU A 98 -33.15 19.86 69.69
CA LEU A 98 -33.75 18.51 69.71
C LEU A 98 -33.13 17.53 70.72
N ALA A 99 -33.71 17.46 71.92
CA ALA A 99 -33.25 16.63 73.04
C ALA A 99 -33.77 15.18 73.06
N VAL A 100 -34.90 14.89 72.39
CA VAL A 100 -35.54 13.55 72.41
C VAL A 100 -36.09 13.16 71.05
N ILE A 101 -35.74 11.95 70.59
CA ILE A 101 -36.19 11.38 69.32
C ILE A 101 -36.80 9.99 69.58
N ASN A 102 -38.12 9.89 69.53
CA ASN A 102 -38.86 8.65 69.76
C ASN A 102 -39.59 8.16 68.50
N GLY A 103 -39.48 6.86 68.24
CA GLY A 103 -40.33 6.14 67.28
C GLY A 103 -39.84 6.05 65.84
N PHE A 104 -38.80 6.80 65.44
CA PHE A 104 -38.25 6.71 64.08
C PHE A 104 -37.96 5.24 63.70
N PRO A 105 -38.67 4.69 62.70
CA PRO A 105 -38.49 3.31 62.29
C PRO A 105 -37.21 3.15 61.48
N VAL A 106 -36.68 1.92 61.47
CA VAL A 106 -35.48 1.50 60.74
C VAL A 106 -35.71 1.68 59.24
N GLY A 107 -35.34 2.85 58.71
CA GLY A 107 -35.60 3.23 57.33
C GLY A 107 -35.93 4.71 57.20
N MET A 108 -34.88 5.53 57.10
CA MET A 108 -34.93 6.84 56.44
C MET A 108 -34.37 6.64 55.01
N PRO A 109 -35.15 6.10 54.04
CA PRO A 109 -34.60 5.60 52.77
C PRO A 109 -33.93 6.68 51.89
N MET A 110 -34.23 7.95 52.14
CA MET A 110 -33.70 9.10 51.39
C MET A 110 -32.76 9.99 52.21
N LEU A 111 -32.49 9.68 53.49
CA LEU A 111 -31.58 10.49 54.31
C LEU A 111 -30.13 10.08 54.08
N HIS A 112 -29.30 11.02 53.62
CA HIS A 112 -27.88 10.79 53.41
C HIS A 112 -27.00 11.38 54.52
N SER A 113 -27.41 12.47 55.18
CA SER A 113 -26.66 13.08 56.29
C SER A 113 -27.56 13.36 57.49
N PHE A 114 -27.16 12.95 58.69
CA PHE A 114 -27.88 13.23 59.93
C PHE A 114 -26.96 13.87 60.96
N MET A 115 -27.20 15.12 61.32
CA MET A 115 -26.37 15.85 62.27
C MET A 115 -27.24 16.51 63.33
N ILE A 116 -26.86 16.35 64.60
CA ILE A 116 -27.44 17.07 65.74
C ILE A 116 -26.32 17.85 66.41
N GLY A 117 -26.60 19.10 66.79
CA GLY A 117 -25.70 19.96 67.55
C GLY A 117 -26.50 20.90 68.46
N GLY A 118 -25.85 21.47 69.48
CA GLY A 118 -26.49 22.39 70.44
C GLY A 118 -27.18 21.72 71.64
N THR A 119 -27.41 20.40 71.59
CA THR A 119 -28.20 19.64 72.56
C THR A 119 -27.67 18.20 72.69
N TYR A 120 -28.30 17.38 73.54
CA TYR A 120 -27.96 15.98 73.77
C TYR A 120 -29.19 15.07 73.65
N LEU A 121 -29.06 13.96 72.91
CA LEU A 121 -30.05 12.89 72.94
C LEU A 121 -30.01 12.17 74.30
N GLN A 122 -31.00 12.42 75.16
CA GLN A 122 -31.08 11.82 76.50
C GLN A 122 -31.66 10.40 76.47
N GLN A 123 -30.99 9.48 75.76
CA GLN A 123 -31.43 8.09 75.60
C GLN A 123 -30.27 7.14 75.31
N ASN A 124 -30.45 5.86 75.65
CA ASN A 124 -29.53 4.80 75.23
C ASN A 124 -29.77 4.49 73.74
N ILE A 125 -28.70 4.47 72.94
CA ILE A 125 -28.75 4.24 71.50
C ILE A 125 -28.26 2.83 71.19
N VAL A 126 -29.11 2.04 70.51
CA VAL A 126 -28.69 0.85 69.75
C VAL A 126 -28.50 1.29 68.31
N PHE A 127 -27.30 1.10 67.76
CA PHE A 127 -26.93 1.73 66.50
C PHE A 127 -27.56 1.02 65.28
N ASN A 128 -28.47 1.70 64.55
CA ASN A 128 -29.17 1.09 63.41
C ASN A 128 -29.64 2.15 62.38
N PHE A 129 -28.73 2.55 61.50
CA PHE A 129 -28.90 3.65 60.54
C PHE A 129 -28.37 3.29 59.14
N PRO A 130 -28.75 2.15 58.53
CA PRO A 130 -28.04 1.54 57.40
C PRO A 130 -28.05 2.35 56.09
N GLN A 131 -28.87 3.41 56.00
CA GLN A 131 -28.99 4.25 54.80
C GLN A 131 -28.12 5.52 54.82
N LEU A 132 -27.62 5.94 55.98
CA LEU A 132 -26.84 7.16 56.12
C LEU A 132 -25.46 7.05 55.45
N VAL A 133 -25.01 8.16 54.87
CA VAL A 133 -23.63 8.38 54.38
C VAL A 133 -22.80 9.13 55.42
N GLN A 134 -23.42 10.06 56.15
CA GLN A 134 -22.80 10.82 57.24
C GLN A 134 -23.71 10.88 58.47
N MET A 135 -23.11 10.77 59.65
CA MET A 135 -23.81 10.86 60.92
C MET A 135 -22.98 11.63 61.97
N SER A 136 -23.60 12.57 62.69
CA SER A 136 -23.05 13.21 63.89
C SER A 136 -24.11 13.29 64.98
N ILE A 137 -23.92 12.57 66.09
CA ILE A 137 -24.89 12.57 67.21
C ILE A 137 -24.23 12.83 68.58
N PRO A 138 -24.79 13.76 69.38
CA PRO A 138 -24.52 13.91 70.80
C PRO A 138 -25.48 13.03 71.61
N VAL A 139 -24.93 12.18 72.48
CA VAL A 139 -25.67 11.20 73.28
C VAL A 139 -25.35 11.38 74.76
N LEU A 140 -26.41 11.56 75.57
CA LEU A 140 -26.36 11.49 77.03
C LEU A 140 -27.03 10.18 77.44
N GLY A 141 -26.20 9.15 77.64
CA GLY A 141 -26.64 7.75 77.70
C GLY A 141 -25.56 6.79 77.21
N THR A 142 -25.93 5.54 76.94
CA THR A 142 -25.01 4.52 76.41
C THR A 142 -25.17 4.35 74.90
N VAL A 143 -24.07 4.11 74.17
CA VAL A 143 -24.09 3.82 72.72
C VAL A 143 -23.60 2.40 72.43
N THR A 144 -24.50 1.50 72.04
CA THR A 144 -24.17 0.10 71.73
C THR A 144 -23.84 -0.06 70.25
N ILE A 145 -22.57 -0.37 69.97
CA ILE A 145 -22.05 -0.82 68.67
C ILE A 145 -21.19 -2.07 68.93
N ASP A 146 -21.63 -3.20 68.38
CA ASP A 146 -21.08 -4.53 68.59
C ASP A 146 -21.33 -5.45 67.38
N GLN A 147 -20.96 -6.72 67.47
CA GLN A 147 -21.17 -7.74 66.44
C GLN A 147 -22.63 -8.02 66.04
N ASN A 148 -23.61 -7.54 66.83
CA ASN A 148 -25.05 -7.67 66.54
C ASN A 148 -25.60 -6.43 65.79
N THR A 149 -24.77 -5.41 65.60
CA THR A 149 -25.13 -4.17 64.90
C THR A 149 -25.35 -4.45 63.40
N PRO A 150 -26.49 -4.04 62.82
CA PRO A 150 -26.75 -4.22 61.38
C PRO A 150 -25.69 -3.57 60.50
N VAL A 151 -25.52 -4.05 59.27
CA VAL A 151 -24.53 -3.50 58.33
C VAL A 151 -24.94 -2.12 57.84
N HIS A 152 -23.99 -1.17 57.81
CA HIS A 152 -24.15 0.21 57.35
C HIS A 152 -23.36 0.42 56.04
N PRO A 153 -23.84 -0.10 54.89
CA PRO A 153 -23.07 -0.18 53.64
C PRO A 153 -22.77 1.17 52.99
N LYS A 154 -23.34 2.27 53.49
CA LYS A 154 -23.22 3.63 52.94
C LYS A 154 -22.41 4.58 53.81
N LEU A 155 -22.21 4.28 55.11
CA LEU A 155 -21.71 5.25 56.09
C LEU A 155 -20.21 5.49 55.92
N GLN A 156 -19.85 6.70 55.50
CA GLN A 156 -18.48 7.16 55.25
C GLN A 156 -17.92 8.02 56.38
N PHE A 157 -18.79 8.75 57.09
CA PHE A 157 -18.42 9.69 58.17
C PHE A 157 -19.28 9.44 59.42
N LEU A 158 -18.65 9.21 60.57
CA LEU A 158 -19.33 9.03 61.85
C LEU A 158 -18.71 9.92 62.94
N SER A 159 -19.53 10.71 63.63
CA SER A 159 -19.13 11.53 64.77
C SER A 159 -20.04 11.24 65.96
N LEU A 160 -19.44 10.91 67.10
CA LEU A 160 -20.11 10.55 68.34
C LEU A 160 -19.63 11.48 69.46
N GLN A 161 -20.50 12.37 69.91
CA GLN A 161 -20.28 13.16 71.13
C GLN A 161 -20.98 12.43 72.29
N LEU A 162 -20.23 12.09 73.34
CA LEU A 162 -20.63 11.08 74.32
C LEU A 162 -20.53 11.61 75.76
N PHE A 163 -21.68 11.66 76.43
CA PHE A 163 -21.79 11.85 77.87
C PHE A 163 -22.31 10.53 78.47
N ILE A 164 -21.39 9.66 78.85
CA ILE A 164 -21.69 8.29 79.28
C ILE A 164 -21.97 8.27 80.79
N PRO A 165 -23.05 7.59 81.26
CA PRO A 165 -23.29 7.38 82.69
C PRO A 165 -22.15 6.59 83.37
N PRO A 166 -22.12 6.46 84.71
CA PRO A 166 -21.14 5.66 85.45
C PRO A 166 -21.32 4.14 85.27
N LEU A 167 -21.25 3.66 84.03
CA LEU A 167 -21.14 2.26 83.63
C LEU A 167 -19.98 2.11 82.64
N ALA A 168 -19.20 1.03 82.79
CA ALA A 168 -18.14 0.72 81.84
C ALA A 168 -18.77 0.29 80.50
N GLN A 169 -18.33 0.91 79.40
CA GLN A 169 -18.85 0.63 78.05
C GLN A 169 -17.75 0.18 77.10
N THR A 170 -18.11 -0.63 76.09
CA THR A 170 -17.24 -0.96 74.96
C THR A 170 -17.97 -0.69 73.64
N ILE A 171 -17.30 -0.02 72.72
CA ILE A 171 -17.73 0.24 71.33
C ILE A 171 -16.80 -0.55 70.41
N SER A 172 -17.34 -1.44 69.58
CA SER A 172 -16.55 -2.29 68.68
C SER A 172 -16.94 -2.07 67.21
N LEU A 173 -16.00 -1.55 66.43
CA LEU A 173 -16.17 -1.23 65.00
C LEU A 173 -15.43 -2.28 64.16
N SER A 174 -16.04 -2.74 63.08
CA SER A 174 -15.42 -3.67 62.13
C SER A 174 -15.88 -3.43 60.69
N ASP A 175 -15.07 -3.84 59.72
CA ASP A 175 -15.40 -3.75 58.29
C ASP A 175 -16.70 -4.53 57.94
N GLN A 176 -17.10 -5.52 58.75
CA GLN A 176 -18.36 -6.24 58.58
C GLN A 176 -19.59 -5.36 58.86
N ILE A 177 -19.47 -4.42 59.80
CA ILE A 177 -20.54 -3.49 60.17
C ILE A 177 -20.44 -2.22 59.32
N PHE A 178 -19.23 -1.73 59.07
CA PHE A 178 -18.94 -0.44 58.45
C PHE A 178 -17.96 -0.56 57.25
N PRO A 179 -18.36 -1.20 56.14
CA PRO A 179 -17.46 -1.57 55.06
C PRO A 179 -16.86 -0.39 54.25
N VAL A 180 -17.39 0.83 54.43
CA VAL A 180 -16.98 2.03 53.66
C VAL A 180 -16.64 3.24 54.54
N LEU A 181 -16.47 3.06 55.86
CA LEU A 181 -16.23 4.17 56.78
C LEU A 181 -14.79 4.72 56.64
N GLN A 182 -14.68 5.98 56.22
CA GLN A 182 -13.41 6.66 55.94
C GLN A 182 -12.97 7.60 57.06
N ALA A 183 -13.92 8.11 57.85
CA ALA A 183 -13.64 9.01 58.96
C ALA A 183 -14.51 8.70 60.19
N ILE A 184 -13.89 8.70 61.36
CA ILE A 184 -14.59 8.62 62.64
C ILE A 184 -14.07 9.62 63.66
N ALA A 185 -14.98 10.23 64.41
CA ALA A 185 -14.70 11.13 65.51
C ALA A 185 -15.44 10.71 66.79
N PHE A 186 -14.73 10.71 67.91
CA PHE A 186 -15.26 10.59 69.25
C PHE A 186 -14.98 11.87 70.03
N ASN A 187 -15.99 12.46 70.66
CA ASN A 187 -15.85 13.55 71.64
C ASN A 187 -16.52 13.13 72.95
N VAL A 188 -15.75 12.49 73.83
CA VAL A 188 -16.21 11.94 75.10
C VAL A 188 -16.04 12.99 76.18
N GLU A 189 -17.14 13.58 76.65
CA GLU A 189 -17.11 14.61 77.71
C GLU A 189 -17.18 13.97 79.11
N ALA A 190 -17.81 12.80 79.23
CA ALA A 190 -17.85 12.04 80.47
C ALA A 190 -17.84 10.52 80.19
N ALA A 191 -16.99 9.79 80.92
CA ALA A 191 -17.00 8.33 81.01
C ALA A 191 -16.38 7.89 82.35
N PRO A 192 -17.02 8.17 83.50
CA PRO A 192 -16.40 8.03 84.82
C PRO A 192 -16.11 6.57 85.24
N ALA A 193 -16.69 5.58 84.55
CA ALA A 193 -16.39 4.16 84.73
C ALA A 193 -15.54 3.55 83.59
N GLY A 194 -15.07 4.37 82.64
CA GLY A 194 -14.25 3.96 81.51
C GLY A 194 -15.02 3.59 80.23
N LEU A 195 -14.52 4.04 79.09
CA LEU A 195 -14.96 3.63 77.76
C LEU A 195 -13.83 2.90 77.01
N ASN A 196 -14.10 1.71 76.48
CA ASN A 196 -13.20 1.03 75.56
C ASN A 196 -13.68 1.21 74.11
N ILE A 197 -12.79 1.60 73.20
CA ILE A 197 -13.06 1.75 71.76
C ILE A 197 -12.16 0.76 71.01
N ASN A 198 -12.76 -0.24 70.37
CA ASN A 198 -12.05 -1.23 69.57
C ASN A 198 -12.34 -0.99 68.09
N CYS A 199 -11.37 -0.47 67.35
CA CYS A 199 -11.53 -0.08 65.96
C CYS A 199 -10.79 -1.04 65.02
N GLY A 200 -11.56 -1.92 64.36
CA GLY A 200 -11.11 -2.88 63.35
C GLY A 200 -11.52 -2.51 61.93
N LEU A 201 -11.35 -1.24 61.56
CA LEU A 201 -11.70 -0.70 60.24
C LEU A 201 -10.46 -0.58 59.35
N SER A 202 -10.45 -1.24 58.20
CA SER A 202 -9.29 -1.34 57.32
C SER A 202 -9.16 -0.18 56.32
N TYR A 203 -10.27 0.53 56.05
CA TYR A 203 -10.34 1.63 55.08
C TYR A 203 -10.35 3.03 55.73
N LEU A 204 -10.16 3.10 57.04
CA LEU A 204 -10.22 4.35 57.79
C LEU A 204 -9.02 5.26 57.46
N ALA A 205 -9.30 6.49 57.05
CA ALA A 205 -8.31 7.52 56.75
C ALA A 205 -8.16 8.56 57.87
N ASN A 206 -9.26 8.87 58.58
CA ASN A 206 -9.27 9.86 59.65
C ASN A 206 -9.81 9.25 60.96
N PHE A 207 -9.02 9.31 62.03
CA PHE A 207 -9.45 8.92 63.38
C PHE A 207 -9.25 10.09 64.35
N LYS A 208 -10.33 10.53 64.99
CA LYS A 208 -10.32 11.56 66.03
C LYS A 208 -10.89 11.01 67.34
N LEU A 209 -10.18 11.24 68.44
CA LEU A 209 -10.64 11.01 69.80
C LEU A 209 -10.28 12.21 70.66
N SER A 210 -11.30 12.87 71.22
CA SER A 210 -11.21 13.85 72.30
C SER A 210 -11.91 13.24 73.50
N SER A 211 -11.25 13.15 74.66
CA SER A 211 -11.82 12.63 75.90
C SER A 211 -11.81 13.62 77.07
N GLU A 212 -11.17 14.78 76.90
CA GLU A 212 -10.90 15.73 78.00
C GLU A 212 -10.30 15.01 79.24
N ASP A 213 -11.04 14.93 80.34
CA ASP A 213 -10.64 14.19 81.56
C ASP A 213 -11.23 12.77 81.66
N ALA A 214 -12.15 12.40 80.75
CA ALA A 214 -12.81 11.10 80.72
C ALA A 214 -11.83 9.94 80.43
N ILE A 215 -12.04 8.82 81.11
CA ILE A 215 -11.21 7.61 81.01
C ILE A 215 -11.59 6.87 79.72
N VAL A 216 -10.68 6.83 78.75
CA VAL A 216 -10.91 6.15 77.46
C VAL A 216 -9.71 5.29 77.08
N ASN A 217 -9.96 4.04 76.69
CA ASN A 217 -8.95 3.14 76.13
C ASN A 217 -9.31 2.87 74.67
N ALA A 218 -8.49 3.32 73.73
CA ALA A 218 -8.73 3.13 72.30
C ALA A 218 -7.69 2.20 71.66
N SER A 219 -8.16 1.25 70.84
CA SER A 219 -7.33 0.34 70.06
C SER A 219 -7.68 0.42 68.57
N LEU A 220 -6.67 0.42 67.70
CA LEU A 220 -6.83 0.45 66.24
C LEU A 220 -6.03 -0.69 65.58
N SER A 221 -6.68 -1.72 65.06
CA SER A 221 -5.95 -2.88 64.50
C SER A 221 -5.36 -2.64 63.10
N SER A 222 -5.85 -1.63 62.36
CA SER A 222 -5.49 -1.40 60.95
C SER A 222 -4.98 0.04 60.69
N PRO A 223 -3.78 0.42 61.17
CA PRO A 223 -3.25 1.80 61.05
C PRO A 223 -2.74 2.17 59.64
N ASN A 224 -2.67 1.22 58.69
CA ASN A 224 -1.95 1.35 57.41
C ASN A 224 -2.52 2.40 56.42
N TYR A 225 -3.75 2.87 56.62
CA TYR A 225 -4.43 3.81 55.73
C TYR A 225 -4.74 5.17 56.36
N ILE A 226 -4.47 5.33 57.66
CA ILE A 226 -4.71 6.57 58.39
C ILE A 226 -3.77 7.67 57.89
N THR A 227 -4.35 8.76 57.40
CA THR A 227 -3.67 10.00 57.00
C THR A 227 -3.81 11.11 58.04
N SER A 228 -4.85 11.07 58.89
CA SER A 228 -5.05 12.01 59.99
C SER A 228 -5.39 11.29 61.29
N LEU A 229 -4.60 11.55 62.34
CA LEU A 229 -4.80 11.01 63.68
C LEU A 229 -4.86 12.16 64.69
N SER A 230 -5.97 12.29 65.40
CA SER A 230 -6.17 13.26 66.47
C SER A 230 -6.54 12.56 67.76
N LEU A 231 -5.72 12.74 68.80
CA LEU A 231 -5.92 12.18 70.14
C LEU A 231 -5.75 13.32 71.17
N LYS A 232 -6.78 13.57 71.97
CA LYS A 232 -6.82 14.61 73.02
C LYS A 232 -7.37 14.01 74.32
N GLY A 233 -6.63 14.13 75.42
CA GLY A 233 -7.16 13.90 76.78
C GLY A 233 -6.19 13.20 77.73
N TYR A 234 -6.18 13.61 79.01
CA TYR A 234 -5.17 13.19 79.97
C TYR A 234 -5.33 11.72 80.39
N SER A 235 -6.57 11.25 80.41
CA SER A 235 -6.96 9.88 80.79
C SER A 235 -7.18 8.95 79.58
N THR A 236 -6.72 9.35 78.38
CA THR A 236 -6.78 8.51 77.18
C THR A 236 -5.56 7.58 77.08
N THR A 237 -5.79 6.27 76.94
CA THR A 237 -4.79 5.32 76.46
C THR A 237 -5.05 4.95 74.99
N PHE A 238 -3.98 4.75 74.21
CA PHE A 238 -4.08 4.47 72.77
C PHE A 238 -3.07 3.39 72.36
N SER A 239 -3.52 2.48 71.50
CA SER A 239 -2.72 1.45 70.84
C SER A 239 -3.14 1.35 69.37
N PRO A 240 -2.24 1.21 68.38
CA PRO A 240 -0.82 0.89 68.47
C PRO A 240 0.05 2.15 68.67
N PRO A 241 1.37 2.01 68.94
CA PRO A 241 2.27 3.17 68.98
C PRO A 241 2.26 3.96 67.67
N LEU A 242 2.52 5.28 67.76
CA LEU A 242 2.41 6.21 66.62
C LEU A 242 3.37 5.89 65.45
N SER A 243 4.41 5.09 65.70
CA SER A 243 5.30 4.55 64.66
C SER A 243 4.63 3.56 63.70
N ALA A 244 3.44 3.03 64.04
CA ALA A 244 2.69 2.08 63.21
C ALA A 244 1.87 2.72 62.08
N PHE A 245 1.96 4.04 61.89
CA PHE A 245 1.12 4.82 60.97
C PHE A 245 1.92 5.31 59.75
N PRO A 246 2.18 4.46 58.72
CA PRO A 246 3.13 4.77 57.65
C PRO A 246 2.69 5.87 56.67
N LYS A 247 1.39 6.18 56.61
CA LYS A 247 0.79 7.18 55.70
C LYS A 247 0.33 8.47 56.39
N LEU A 248 0.71 8.67 57.65
CA LEU A 248 0.25 9.81 58.44
C LEU A 248 0.73 11.13 57.81
N VAL A 249 -0.19 12.08 57.63
CA VAL A 249 0.04 13.42 57.07
C VAL A 249 -0.10 14.48 58.17
N GLY A 250 -1.11 14.32 59.04
CA GLY A 250 -1.32 15.15 60.23
C GLY A 250 -1.43 14.32 61.50
N LEU A 251 -0.75 14.77 62.56
CA LEU A 251 -0.82 14.21 63.90
C LEU A 251 -1.21 15.30 64.91
N GLU A 252 -2.31 15.11 65.61
CA GLU A 252 -2.67 15.88 66.81
C GLU A 252 -2.61 14.95 68.03
N TYR A 253 -1.81 15.31 69.03
CA TYR A 253 -1.56 14.52 70.24
C TYR A 253 -1.48 15.46 71.46
N THR A 254 -2.63 16.00 71.88
CA THR A 254 -2.72 17.10 72.85
C THR A 254 -3.31 16.67 74.19
N HIS A 255 -3.16 17.49 75.23
CA HIS A 255 -3.67 17.19 76.58
C HIS A 255 -3.22 15.80 77.09
N SER A 256 -2.03 15.35 76.71
CA SER A 256 -1.53 14.02 77.04
C SER A 256 -0.81 14.00 78.39
N ALA A 257 -1.08 12.95 79.18
CA ALA A 257 -0.34 12.69 80.41
C ALA A 257 1.08 12.14 80.18
N ALA A 258 1.43 11.73 78.95
CA ALA A 258 2.74 11.17 78.62
C ALA A 258 3.87 12.21 78.76
N THR A 259 5.04 11.75 79.23
CA THR A 259 6.24 12.58 79.44
C THR A 259 7.20 12.61 78.24
N ALA A 260 7.02 11.70 77.28
CA ALA A 260 7.72 11.70 76.00
C ALA A 260 6.73 11.44 74.86
N LEU A 261 6.97 12.05 73.70
CA LEU A 261 6.17 11.81 72.50
C LEU A 261 6.44 10.37 72.01
N PRO A 262 5.43 9.50 71.83
CA PRO A 262 5.65 8.08 71.52
C PRO A 262 5.93 7.84 70.03
N LEU A 263 6.94 8.54 69.50
CA LEU A 263 7.48 8.41 68.15
C LEU A 263 8.98 8.08 68.21
N THR A 264 9.41 7.14 67.36
CA THR A 264 10.83 6.81 67.13
C THR A 264 11.35 7.33 65.80
N GLN A 265 10.46 7.59 64.84
CA GLN A 265 10.74 8.20 63.55
C GLN A 265 9.49 8.94 63.05
N PHE A 266 9.67 10.00 62.25
CA PHE A 266 8.55 10.61 61.54
C PHE A 266 8.22 9.81 60.26
N PRO A 267 6.94 9.46 60.02
CA PRO A 267 6.47 8.96 58.73
C PRO A 267 6.89 9.88 57.58
N GLY A 268 7.24 9.31 56.43
CA GLY A 268 7.72 10.08 55.28
C GLY A 268 6.68 11.03 54.69
N THR A 269 5.40 10.77 54.94
CA THR A 269 4.25 11.57 54.50
C THR A 269 3.88 12.71 55.47
N LEU A 270 4.50 12.80 56.64
CA LEU A 270 4.06 13.69 57.71
C LEU A 270 4.40 15.15 57.41
N ILE A 271 3.37 16.01 57.43
CA ILE A 271 3.46 17.45 57.15
C ILE A 271 3.25 18.27 58.43
N ALA A 272 2.36 17.84 59.34
CA ALA A 272 2.01 18.60 60.53
C ALA A 272 1.96 17.75 61.81
N ILE A 273 2.49 18.32 62.90
CA ILE A 273 2.40 17.78 64.26
C ILE A 273 1.92 18.88 65.21
N THR A 274 0.87 18.57 65.97
CA THR A 274 0.34 19.41 67.05
C THR A 274 0.29 18.59 68.33
N ALA A 275 1.33 18.73 69.16
CA ALA A 275 1.48 18.04 70.44
C ALA A 275 1.58 19.06 71.57
N THR A 276 0.47 19.75 71.84
CA THR A 276 0.38 20.91 72.74
C THR A 276 -0.35 20.59 74.06
N ASN A 277 -0.26 21.49 75.03
CA ASN A 277 -0.99 21.41 76.31
C ASN A 277 -0.76 20.09 77.06
N SER A 278 0.45 19.52 77.01
CA SER A 278 0.72 18.14 77.47
C SER A 278 1.89 18.08 78.46
N ASN A 279 2.16 16.90 79.01
CA ASN A 279 3.21 16.70 80.01
C ASN A 279 4.61 16.37 79.44
N PHE A 280 4.87 16.60 78.14
CA PHE A 280 6.14 16.23 77.53
C PHE A 280 7.33 16.99 78.13
N THR A 281 8.36 16.27 78.56
CA THR A 281 9.56 16.83 79.21
C THR A 281 10.83 16.79 78.34
N VAL A 282 10.86 15.95 77.29
CA VAL A 282 12.04 15.80 76.41
C VAL A 282 11.65 16.06 74.96
N PHE A 283 12.29 17.05 74.32
CA PHE A 283 12.01 17.40 72.93
C PHE A 283 12.39 16.23 71.99
N PRO A 284 11.59 15.88 70.96
CA PRO A 284 11.86 14.73 70.11
C PRO A 284 13.23 14.81 69.39
N ASN A 285 14.09 13.82 69.64
CA ASN A 285 15.37 13.67 68.94
C ASN A 285 15.20 12.82 67.67
N ILE A 286 14.47 13.36 66.68
CA ILE A 286 14.12 12.67 65.44
C ILE A 286 14.43 13.58 64.23
N PRO A 287 15.21 13.12 63.22
CA PRO A 287 15.44 13.88 61.99
C PRO A 287 14.15 14.20 61.23
N LEU A 288 14.00 15.45 60.79
CA LEU A 288 12.87 15.89 59.99
C LEU A 288 12.99 15.41 58.54
N LYS A 289 11.83 15.24 57.88
CA LYS A 289 11.72 14.92 56.46
C LYS A 289 10.87 15.98 55.73
N ASN A 290 9.54 15.85 55.81
CA ASN A 290 8.59 16.67 55.06
C ASN A 290 7.69 17.55 55.97
N VAL A 291 7.99 17.61 57.27
CA VAL A 291 7.17 18.34 58.25
C VAL A 291 7.37 19.85 58.09
N THR A 292 6.28 20.59 57.94
CA THR A 292 6.27 22.07 57.85
C THR A 292 5.62 22.74 59.08
N TYR A 293 4.95 21.99 59.95
CA TYR A 293 4.38 22.50 61.20
C TYR A 293 4.76 21.60 62.39
N LEU A 294 5.46 22.19 63.37
CA LEU A 294 5.89 21.56 64.62
C LEU A 294 5.35 22.40 65.80
N GLN A 295 4.13 22.09 66.25
CA GLN A 295 3.47 22.81 67.34
C GLN A 295 3.58 22.02 68.65
N TYR A 296 4.36 22.56 69.57
CA TYR A 296 4.79 21.99 70.84
C TYR A 296 4.54 22.96 72.03
N ALA A 297 3.68 23.94 71.83
CA ALA A 297 3.29 24.93 72.84
C ALA A 297 2.65 24.32 74.11
N ASN A 298 2.82 24.99 75.24
CA ASN A 298 2.26 24.63 76.56
C ASN A 298 2.65 23.20 77.00
N ASN A 299 3.95 22.89 76.95
CA ASN A 299 4.50 21.63 77.45
C ASN A 299 5.45 21.87 78.63
N LYS A 300 6.15 20.82 79.05
CA LYS A 300 7.13 20.85 80.14
C LYS A 300 8.56 20.57 79.63
N PHE A 301 8.85 20.88 78.36
CA PHE A 301 10.13 20.53 77.73
C PHE A 301 11.32 21.14 78.48
N GLN A 302 12.36 20.34 78.68
CA GLN A 302 13.57 20.66 79.44
C GLN A 302 14.81 20.39 78.60
N GLY A 303 15.91 21.07 78.92
CA GLY A 303 17.17 20.93 78.17
C GLY A 303 17.09 21.59 76.79
N GLY A 304 17.85 21.07 75.82
CA GLY A 304 18.02 21.70 74.50
C GLY A 304 17.45 20.92 73.32
N ILE A 305 17.30 21.60 72.18
CA ILE A 305 16.88 21.02 70.90
C ILE A 305 18.09 20.50 70.11
N GLN A 306 17.97 19.32 69.52
CA GLN A 306 18.99 18.72 68.65
C GLN A 306 18.89 19.29 67.23
N TRP A 307 19.55 20.43 67.00
CA TRP A 307 19.47 21.19 65.74
C TRP A 307 19.97 20.47 64.48
N SER A 308 20.78 19.41 64.63
CA SER A 308 21.16 18.52 63.53
C SER A 308 19.95 17.87 62.84
N ASN A 309 18.85 17.66 63.57
CA ASN A 309 17.60 17.12 63.03
C ASN A 309 16.84 18.08 62.10
N PHE A 310 17.25 19.35 62.08
CA PHE A 310 16.69 20.41 61.22
C PHE A 310 17.60 20.71 60.02
N GLN A 311 18.60 19.88 59.73
CA GLN A 311 19.37 20.01 58.49
C GLN A 311 18.42 19.85 57.29
N ASN A 312 18.43 20.84 56.39
CA ASN A 312 17.52 21.01 55.24
C ASN A 312 16.06 21.40 55.58
N ALA A 313 15.74 21.72 56.84
CA ALA A 313 14.46 22.35 57.20
C ALA A 313 14.29 23.69 56.45
N ASN A 314 13.18 23.87 55.73
CA ASN A 314 12.85 25.12 55.05
C ASN A 314 11.36 25.46 55.23
N ASN A 315 11.07 26.73 55.55
CA ASN A 315 9.75 27.26 55.81
C ASN A 315 8.92 26.50 56.86
N ILE A 316 9.57 25.78 57.78
CA ILE A 316 8.91 25.11 58.91
C ILE A 316 8.45 26.16 59.93
N LEU A 317 7.28 25.98 60.54
CA LEU A 317 6.93 26.65 61.79
C LEU A 317 7.33 25.78 62.98
N LEU A 318 8.29 26.24 63.78
CA LEU A 318 8.58 25.67 65.10
C LEU A 318 7.94 26.54 66.17
N ASP A 319 6.93 26.00 66.86
CA ASP A 319 6.27 26.63 67.99
C ASP A 319 6.52 25.81 69.26
N VAL A 320 7.27 26.38 70.20
CA VAL A 320 7.56 25.80 71.52
C VAL A 320 7.09 26.74 72.64
N THR A 321 6.08 27.57 72.36
CA THR A 321 5.57 28.60 73.28
C THR A 321 5.26 28.06 74.68
N ASN A 322 5.55 28.84 75.73
CA ASN A 322 5.33 28.52 77.15
C ASN A 322 6.05 27.25 77.68
N ASN A 323 7.20 26.87 77.11
CA ASN A 323 8.07 25.83 77.67
C ASN A 323 9.15 26.47 78.56
N THR A 324 8.82 26.72 79.83
CA THR A 324 9.64 27.57 80.71
C THR A 324 11.03 27.02 81.05
N ALA A 325 11.22 25.70 80.97
CA ALA A 325 12.47 24.99 81.26
C ALA A 325 13.31 24.64 80.01
N LEU A 326 12.86 25.03 78.82
CA LEU A 326 13.55 24.77 77.55
C LEU A 326 14.71 25.76 77.39
N SER A 327 15.95 25.27 77.39
CA SER A 327 17.17 26.06 77.26
C SER A 327 17.94 25.60 76.03
N THR A 328 17.87 26.41 74.97
CA THR A 328 18.55 26.13 73.69
C THR A 328 19.03 27.41 73.04
N SER A 329 20.12 27.31 72.27
CA SER A 329 20.61 28.39 71.41
C SER A 329 20.21 28.07 69.97
N ILE A 330 19.44 28.95 69.34
CA ILE A 330 18.94 28.75 67.98
C ILE A 330 20.05 29.11 66.97
N PRO A 331 20.42 28.23 66.03
CA PRO A 331 21.52 28.48 65.12
C PRO A 331 21.10 29.36 63.93
N GLN A 332 22.06 30.12 63.37
CA GLN A 332 21.86 30.92 62.15
C GLN A 332 21.32 30.10 60.97
N SER A 333 21.64 28.81 60.90
CA SER A 333 21.14 27.88 59.88
C SER A 333 19.61 27.70 59.93
N PHE A 334 18.94 28.07 61.02
CA PHE A 334 17.49 27.96 61.17
C PHE A 334 16.72 29.19 60.63
N CYS A 335 17.41 30.27 60.22
CA CYS A 335 16.80 31.52 59.76
C CYS A 335 15.81 31.42 58.60
N ASN A 336 15.80 30.31 57.86
CA ASN A 336 14.85 30.04 56.77
C ASN A 336 13.53 29.40 57.25
N ASN A 337 13.19 29.55 58.52
CA ASN A 337 12.00 28.98 59.16
C ASN A 337 11.29 30.05 60.00
N ARG A 338 10.10 29.72 60.51
CA ARG A 338 9.27 30.54 61.41
C ARG A 338 9.39 30.02 62.84
N LEU A 339 9.32 30.91 63.84
CA LEU A 339 9.73 30.60 65.21
C LEU A 339 8.84 31.26 66.26
N TYR A 340 8.10 30.45 67.04
CA TYR A 340 7.40 30.89 68.25
C TYR A 340 8.07 30.29 69.50
N ILE A 341 8.66 31.17 70.31
CA ILE A 341 9.39 30.88 71.56
C ILE A 341 8.93 31.78 72.72
N LYS A 342 7.75 32.40 72.60
CA LYS A 342 7.18 33.21 73.68
C LYS A 342 6.99 32.35 74.94
N GLY A 343 7.17 32.91 76.13
CA GLY A 343 7.11 32.19 77.40
C GLY A 343 8.27 31.22 77.67
N CYS A 344 9.40 31.34 76.96
CA CYS A 344 10.59 30.49 77.11
C CYS A 344 11.81 31.30 77.64
N PRO A 345 11.86 31.67 78.94
CA PRO A 345 12.82 32.63 79.48
C PRO A 345 14.28 32.15 79.47
N LEU A 346 14.54 30.86 79.28
CA LEU A 346 15.90 30.30 79.15
C LEU A 346 16.44 30.30 77.71
N ILE A 347 15.67 30.81 76.73
CA ILE A 347 16.12 31.10 75.36
C ILE A 347 16.42 32.60 75.29
N THR A 348 17.65 32.97 75.65
CA THR A 348 18.04 34.39 75.80
C THR A 348 18.57 35.04 74.53
N ASN A 349 19.00 34.25 73.54
CA ASN A 349 19.61 34.74 72.29
C ASN A 349 19.02 34.01 71.09
N VAL A 350 18.75 34.77 70.02
CA VAL A 350 18.34 34.23 68.71
C VAL A 350 19.07 34.94 67.57
N PRO A 351 19.21 34.28 66.40
CA PRO A 351 19.72 34.90 65.18
C PRO A 351 19.01 36.20 64.80
N GLU A 352 19.77 37.13 64.21
CA GLU A 352 19.30 38.47 63.85
C GLU A 352 18.04 38.44 62.97
N CYS A 353 17.95 37.47 62.04
CA CYS A 353 16.80 37.24 61.17
C CYS A 353 15.45 37.10 61.91
N PHE A 354 15.43 36.64 63.17
CA PHE A 354 14.23 36.60 63.98
C PHE A 354 13.99 37.93 64.70
N LEU A 355 15.06 38.58 65.19
CA LEU A 355 15.02 39.90 65.82
C LEU A 355 14.46 40.97 64.86
N CYS A 356 14.84 40.89 63.59
CA CYS A 356 14.33 41.75 62.51
C CYS A 356 12.80 41.79 62.44
N TYR A 357 12.11 40.66 62.63
CA TYR A 357 10.68 40.51 62.33
C TYR A 357 9.78 40.31 63.56
N GLN A 358 10.27 40.59 64.78
CA GLN A 358 9.51 40.41 66.03
C GLN A 358 8.13 41.10 66.09
N LYS A 359 7.91 42.22 65.37
CA LYS A 359 6.58 42.86 65.33
C LYS A 359 5.56 42.05 64.53
N ASN A 360 6.02 41.15 63.66
CA ASN A 360 5.17 40.28 62.87
C ASN A 360 4.96 38.94 63.59
N SER A 361 3.95 38.91 64.46
CA SER A 361 3.57 37.75 65.25
C SER A 361 3.05 36.55 64.44
N LEU A 362 2.86 36.69 63.12
CA LEU A 362 2.51 35.59 62.21
C LEU A 362 3.72 34.71 61.85
N TYR A 363 4.95 35.20 62.09
CA TYR A 363 6.19 34.52 61.72
C TYR A 363 7.19 34.40 62.87
N VAL A 364 7.22 35.37 63.78
CA VAL A 364 8.12 35.39 64.95
C VAL A 364 7.34 35.76 66.21
N GLN A 365 7.44 34.95 67.26
CA GLN A 365 6.91 35.27 68.59
C GLN A 365 7.97 35.00 69.65
N THR A 366 8.32 36.00 70.46
CA THR A 366 9.38 35.90 71.48
C THR A 366 9.21 37.03 72.50
N ASP A 367 9.74 36.83 73.71
CA ASP A 367 9.84 37.86 74.75
C ASP A 367 11.22 38.53 74.81
N ILE A 368 12.15 38.18 73.90
CA ILE A 368 13.47 38.80 73.82
C ILE A 368 13.31 40.28 73.44
N VAL A 369 13.71 41.18 74.34
CA VAL A 369 13.67 42.63 74.13
C VAL A 369 14.84 43.05 73.24
N LEU A 370 14.59 43.87 72.21
CA LEU A 370 15.63 44.42 71.34
C LEU A 370 16.46 45.47 72.08
N ASP A 371 17.77 45.46 71.83
CA ASP A 371 18.68 46.51 72.29
C ASP A 371 18.29 47.90 71.75
N ALA A 372 18.50 48.92 72.58
CA ALA A 372 18.21 50.31 72.22
C ALA A 372 19.05 50.75 71.00
N GLY A 373 18.38 50.98 69.88
CA GLY A 373 19.03 51.35 68.61
C GLY A 373 19.31 50.20 67.65
N PHE A 374 18.83 48.97 67.94
CA PHE A 374 18.89 47.84 67.02
C PHE A 374 18.36 48.20 65.62
N LYS A 375 19.12 47.82 64.59
CA LYS A 375 18.75 47.94 63.18
C LYS A 375 19.03 46.62 62.50
N CYS A 376 18.02 46.06 61.84
CA CYS A 376 18.18 44.86 61.03
C CYS A 376 19.09 45.15 59.82
N ASN A 377 20.14 44.34 59.66
CA ASN A 377 21.03 44.33 58.51
C ASN A 377 20.38 43.56 57.36
N ILE A 378 19.49 44.24 56.62
CA ILE A 378 18.86 43.71 55.40
C ILE A 378 19.76 44.01 54.21
N THR A 379 20.14 42.98 53.45
CA THR A 379 20.96 43.11 52.23
C THR A 379 20.30 42.38 51.07
N PHE A 380 20.44 42.90 49.86
CA PHE A 380 19.98 42.26 48.62
C PHE A 380 21.17 41.90 47.75
N ASP A 381 21.10 40.76 47.06
CA ASP A 381 22.15 40.38 46.10
C ASP A 381 22.08 41.29 44.85
N LEU A 382 20.87 41.64 44.43
CA LEU A 382 20.56 42.54 43.32
C LEU A 382 19.33 43.40 43.65
N THR A 383 19.35 44.66 43.26
CA THR A 383 18.16 45.55 43.29
C THR A 383 17.44 45.64 41.94
N MET A 384 18.06 45.17 40.86
CA MET A 384 17.39 44.96 39.57
C MET A 384 16.69 43.60 39.58
N ILE A 385 15.37 43.61 39.39
CA ILE A 385 14.52 42.42 39.34
C ILE A 385 14.04 42.24 37.92
N TYR A 386 14.44 41.15 37.29
CA TYR A 386 13.88 40.71 36.02
C TYR A 386 12.56 39.99 36.30
N THR A 387 11.46 40.46 35.71
CA THR A 387 10.14 39.82 35.81
C THR A 387 9.81 39.06 34.53
N VAL A 388 9.15 37.92 34.70
CA VAL A 388 8.56 37.12 33.61
C VAL A 388 7.06 37.06 33.88
N LEU A 389 6.29 37.76 33.04
CA LEU A 389 4.85 37.97 33.20
C LEU A 389 4.50 38.48 34.61
N GLY A 390 5.24 39.52 35.04
CA GLY A 390 5.11 40.14 36.35
C GLY A 390 5.72 39.34 37.52
N ARG A 391 6.20 38.11 37.32
CA ARG A 391 6.84 37.31 38.38
C ARG A 391 8.35 37.51 38.40
N GLY A 392 8.89 37.95 39.54
CA GLY A 392 10.33 38.11 39.76
C GLY A 392 10.78 37.47 41.07
N ASN A 393 12.10 37.39 41.28
CA ASN A 393 12.70 36.92 42.53
C ASN A 393 13.53 38.02 43.17
N ILE A 394 13.45 38.11 44.51
CA ILE A 394 14.27 38.98 45.35
C ILE A 394 15.11 38.04 46.23
N THR A 395 16.43 38.11 46.13
CA THR A 395 17.35 37.32 46.96
C THR A 395 18.25 38.22 47.81
N GLY A 396 18.67 37.71 48.97
CA GLY A 396 19.47 38.47 49.92
C GLY A 396 19.59 37.82 51.29
N GLN A 397 19.79 38.63 52.33
CA GLN A 397 19.88 38.20 53.73
C GLN A 397 18.97 39.08 54.60
N ASN A 398 18.35 38.44 55.60
CA ASN A 398 17.37 39.04 56.51
C ASN A 398 16.20 39.74 55.78
N ILE A 399 15.84 39.30 54.56
CA ILE A 399 14.76 39.91 53.75
C ILE A 399 13.34 39.51 54.19
N GLY A 400 13.21 38.76 55.28
CA GLY A 400 11.93 38.41 55.89
C GLY A 400 11.11 37.35 55.15
N TYR A 401 9.80 37.42 55.35
CA TYR A 401 8.84 36.39 54.98
C TYR A 401 7.93 36.81 53.80
N GLY A 402 8.08 38.05 53.32
CA GLY A 402 7.17 38.67 52.38
C GLY A 402 5.94 39.28 53.07
N ARG A 403 4.91 39.56 52.27
CA ARG A 403 3.78 40.37 52.65
C ARG A 403 2.48 39.82 52.03
N GLU A 404 1.59 39.36 52.88
CA GLU A 404 0.35 38.68 52.49
C GLU A 404 -0.74 39.61 51.93
N ASP A 405 -0.61 40.93 52.10
CA ASP A 405 -1.49 41.94 51.49
C ASP A 405 -0.86 42.60 50.27
N MET A 406 -1.70 43.01 49.30
CA MET A 406 -1.25 43.76 48.13
C MET A 406 -0.67 45.12 48.53
N ILE A 407 0.51 45.42 48.01
CA ILE A 407 1.17 46.72 48.16
C ILE A 407 0.66 47.64 47.05
N ASP A 408 0.02 48.73 47.45
CA ASP A 408 -0.58 49.75 46.57
C ASP A 408 -1.53 49.17 45.50
N GLY A 409 -2.18 48.04 45.82
CA GLY A 409 -3.05 47.29 44.90
C GLY A 409 -2.31 46.62 43.72
N LYS A 410 -0.98 46.65 43.71
CA LYS A 410 -0.15 46.32 42.54
C LYS A 410 0.82 45.16 42.78
N TYR A 411 1.59 45.18 43.86
CA TYR A 411 2.64 44.19 44.13
C TYR A 411 2.21 43.22 45.22
N TYR A 412 2.65 41.97 45.11
CA TYR A 412 2.49 40.94 46.13
C TYR A 412 3.84 40.25 46.37
N LEU A 413 4.16 39.93 47.64
CA LEU A 413 5.42 39.33 48.04
C LEU A 413 5.18 38.04 48.83
N SER A 414 5.66 36.90 48.36
CA SER A 414 5.61 35.63 49.11
C SER A 414 7.00 35.07 49.37
N SER A 415 7.23 34.41 50.50
CA SER A 415 8.50 33.73 50.77
C SER A 415 8.61 32.40 50.02
N ILE A 416 9.70 32.23 49.26
CA ILE A 416 10.14 30.93 48.74
C ILE A 416 11.03 30.26 49.80
N THR A 417 11.98 31.03 50.33
CA THR A 417 12.86 30.64 51.43
C THR A 417 12.92 31.82 52.39
N PRO A 418 12.30 31.75 53.59
CA PRO A 418 12.31 32.85 54.54
C PRO A 418 13.71 33.44 54.80
N ASN A 419 13.76 34.75 54.97
CA ASN A 419 14.97 35.56 55.15
C ASN A 419 16.03 35.49 54.04
N LYS A 420 15.78 34.76 52.92
CA LYS A 420 16.74 34.59 51.82
C LYS A 420 16.17 34.82 50.42
N GLN A 421 14.93 34.41 50.16
CA GLN A 421 14.32 34.50 48.84
C GLN A 421 12.82 34.79 48.93
N LEU A 422 12.38 35.89 48.35
CA LEU A 422 10.98 36.24 48.12
C LEU A 422 10.65 36.16 46.62
N SER A 423 9.42 35.77 46.29
CA SER A 423 8.83 35.96 44.98
C SER A 423 8.06 37.27 44.96
N LEU A 424 8.35 38.12 43.97
CA LEU A 424 7.57 39.29 43.62
C LEU A 424 6.54 38.92 42.55
N TYR A 425 5.32 39.41 42.71
CA TYR A 425 4.30 39.41 41.66
C TYR A 425 3.78 40.83 41.45
N ASP A 426 4.09 41.41 40.28
CA ASP A 426 3.50 42.65 39.77
C ASP A 426 2.27 42.31 38.91
N ILE A 427 1.09 42.75 39.36
CA ILE A 427 -0.20 42.47 38.71
C ILE A 427 -0.52 43.45 37.57
N SER A 428 0.13 44.62 37.54
CA SER A 428 0.07 45.58 36.43
C SER A 428 1.44 45.77 35.80
N PHE A 429 2.12 44.63 35.58
CA PHE A 429 3.37 44.57 34.84
C PHE A 429 3.16 45.09 33.42
N GLY A 430 4.22 45.67 32.84
CA GLY A 430 4.13 46.24 31.50
C GLY A 430 5.50 46.46 30.91
N THR A 431 5.65 46.02 29.66
CA THR A 431 6.86 46.10 28.84
C THR A 431 7.37 47.54 28.72
N GLY A 432 8.68 47.72 28.57
CA GLY A 432 9.30 49.03 28.53
C GLY A 432 10.76 49.03 29.01
N PRO A 433 11.40 50.21 29.11
CA PRO A 433 12.66 50.36 29.79
C PRO A 433 12.52 50.02 31.30
N PRO A 434 13.63 49.80 32.03
CA PRO A 434 13.59 49.50 33.46
C PRO A 434 12.86 50.60 34.26
N LYS A 435 11.98 50.20 35.18
CA LYS A 435 11.13 51.10 35.99
C LYS A 435 11.45 50.97 37.46
N ASN A 436 11.59 52.08 38.17
CA ASN A 436 11.76 52.03 39.63
C ASN A 436 10.44 51.67 40.33
N ALA A 437 10.54 50.80 41.33
CA ALA A 437 9.45 50.39 42.20
C ALA A 437 9.91 50.47 43.66
N THR A 438 9.10 51.07 44.52
CA THR A 438 9.39 51.24 45.94
C THR A 438 8.31 50.54 46.74
N PHE A 439 8.68 49.56 47.57
CA PHE A 439 7.72 48.83 48.40
C PHE A 439 8.37 48.32 49.70
N SER A 440 7.55 48.07 50.72
CA SER A 440 8.00 47.45 51.97
C SER A 440 7.86 45.94 51.94
N LEU A 441 8.89 45.24 52.43
CA LEU A 441 8.94 43.77 52.48
C LEU A 441 7.97 43.15 53.49
N ASP A 442 7.52 43.92 54.49
CA ASP A 442 6.69 43.41 55.60
C ASP A 442 5.66 44.46 56.06
N LYS A 443 4.42 44.03 56.27
CA LYS A 443 3.27 44.87 56.65
C LYS A 443 3.43 45.58 58.00
N PHE A 444 4.11 44.94 58.96
CA PHE A 444 4.35 45.46 60.31
C PHE A 444 5.55 46.42 60.38
N TYR A 445 6.29 46.56 59.27
CA TYR A 445 7.42 47.47 59.10
C TYR A 445 7.23 48.35 57.84
N PRO A 446 6.10 49.07 57.71
CA PRO A 446 5.70 49.71 56.45
C PRO A 446 6.67 50.81 55.98
N THR A 447 7.37 51.48 56.90
CA THR A 447 8.39 52.51 56.61
C THR A 447 9.81 52.01 56.83
N ALA A 448 10.04 51.16 57.83
CA ALA A 448 11.39 50.74 58.22
C ALA A 448 12.03 49.77 57.21
N TYR A 449 11.23 48.93 56.53
CA TYR A 449 11.70 47.94 55.54
C TYR A 449 11.21 48.25 54.13
N GLN A 450 11.06 49.55 53.82
CA GLN A 450 10.77 50.06 52.48
C GLN A 450 12.07 50.21 51.67
N PHE A 451 12.13 49.59 50.49
CA PHE A 451 13.31 49.58 49.63
C PHE A 451 12.96 49.92 48.18
N ASN A 452 13.97 50.41 47.45
CA ASN A 452 13.87 50.76 46.03
C ASN A 452 14.47 49.63 45.19
N PHE A 453 13.67 49.13 44.25
CA PHE A 453 14.04 48.15 43.24
C PHE A 453 13.87 48.73 41.84
N THR A 454 14.52 48.14 40.85
CA THR A 454 14.30 48.45 39.44
C THR A 454 13.76 47.21 38.75
N LEU A 455 12.51 47.27 38.28
CA LEU A 455 11.83 46.18 37.61
C LEU A 455 12.06 46.27 36.10
N LEU A 456 12.35 45.13 35.46
CA LEU A 456 12.40 44.99 34.01
C LEU A 456 11.65 43.73 33.60
N GLU A 457 10.55 43.89 32.87
CA GLU A 457 9.84 42.76 32.28
C GLU A 457 10.65 42.21 31.10
N VAL A 458 11.13 40.97 31.24
CA VAL A 458 11.94 40.24 30.24
C VAL A 458 11.18 39.08 29.61
N GLY A 459 10.01 38.75 30.15
CA GLY A 459 9.15 37.69 29.66
C GLY A 459 8.70 37.92 28.22
N VAL A 460 8.50 36.80 27.54
CA VAL A 460 7.90 36.76 26.21
C VAL A 460 6.74 35.76 26.28
N TYR A 461 5.58 36.13 25.74
CA TYR A 461 4.39 35.28 25.72
C TYR A 461 3.53 35.56 24.48
N PHE A 462 3.10 34.48 23.85
CA PHE A 462 2.28 34.46 22.65
C PHE A 462 0.90 33.93 23.00
N PHE A 463 -0.14 34.47 22.37
CA PHE A 463 -1.52 34.07 22.62
C PHE A 463 -2.30 34.11 21.31
N GLY A 464 -2.96 33.01 20.97
CA GLY A 464 -3.73 32.85 19.74
C GLY A 464 -3.14 31.78 18.81
N GLY A 465 -3.70 31.71 17.60
CA GLY A 465 -3.24 30.78 16.58
C GLY A 465 -2.00 31.26 15.85
N VAL A 466 -1.25 30.32 15.28
CA VAL A 466 -0.19 30.61 14.30
C VAL A 466 -0.80 30.59 12.91
N SER A 467 -0.51 31.60 12.09
CA SER A 467 -0.84 31.59 10.66
C SER A 467 0.42 31.65 9.82
N TYR A 468 0.35 31.19 8.59
CA TYR A 468 1.48 31.22 7.66
C TYR A 468 0.99 31.39 6.23
N SER A 469 1.84 31.97 5.39
CA SER A 469 1.62 32.10 3.95
C SER A 469 2.87 31.71 3.17
N GLN A 470 2.65 31.09 2.01
CA GLN A 470 3.70 30.83 1.03
C GLN A 470 3.78 32.04 0.09
N VAL A 471 5.00 32.47 -0.24
CA VAL A 471 5.27 33.59 -1.14
C VAL A 471 6.40 33.23 -2.10
N ALA A 472 6.40 33.81 -3.28
CA ALA A 472 7.41 33.55 -4.30
C ALA A 472 8.69 34.36 -4.07
N PRO A 473 9.88 33.84 -4.43
CA PRO A 473 10.12 32.44 -4.79
C PRO A 473 10.32 31.57 -3.53
N ARG A 474 9.58 30.46 -3.45
CA ARG A 474 9.75 29.33 -2.50
C ARG A 474 10.03 29.75 -1.05
N THR A 475 9.30 30.73 -0.53
CA THR A 475 9.50 31.30 0.81
C THR A 475 8.24 31.11 1.67
N ILE A 476 8.41 30.89 2.97
CA ILE A 476 7.29 30.80 3.94
C ILE A 476 7.42 31.97 4.91
N VAL A 477 6.31 32.69 5.11
CA VAL A 477 6.18 33.75 6.11
C VAL A 477 5.20 33.26 7.18
N ILE A 478 5.67 33.16 8.42
CA ILE A 478 4.90 32.70 9.57
C ILE A 478 4.60 33.90 10.47
N PHE A 479 3.36 34.01 10.96
CA PHE A 479 2.89 35.05 11.84
C PHE A 479 2.46 34.44 13.19
N PHE A 480 3.06 34.94 14.26
CA PHE A 480 2.72 34.57 15.63
C PHE A 480 2.10 35.76 16.36
N GLN A 481 0.89 35.59 16.91
CA GLN A 481 0.22 36.64 17.65
C GLN A 481 0.89 36.83 19.03
N VAL A 482 1.45 38.02 19.26
CA VAL A 482 2.25 38.32 20.46
C VAL A 482 1.39 39.01 21.51
N SER A 483 1.28 38.40 22.68
CA SER A 483 0.57 38.99 23.81
C SER A 483 1.49 39.94 24.58
N HIS A 484 2.69 39.48 24.94
CA HIS A 484 3.68 40.25 25.69
C HIS A 484 5.08 40.02 25.10
N ILE A 485 5.77 41.10 24.74
CA ILE A 485 7.20 41.09 24.39
C ILE A 485 7.80 42.47 24.70
N ASN A 486 8.96 42.51 25.35
CA ASN A 486 9.62 43.77 25.64
C ASN A 486 10.51 44.22 24.45
N ASN A 487 9.97 45.08 23.59
CA ASN A 487 10.66 45.62 22.41
C ASN A 487 11.85 46.56 22.72
N PHE A 488 12.12 46.88 23.98
CA PHE A 488 13.35 47.57 24.41
C PHE A 488 14.55 46.61 24.59
N LEU A 489 14.33 45.30 24.46
CA LEU A 489 15.37 44.29 24.47
C LEU A 489 15.61 43.74 23.06
N PRO A 490 16.86 43.42 22.67
CA PRO A 490 17.12 42.66 21.47
C PRO A 490 16.62 41.22 21.67
N HIS A 491 15.81 40.72 20.73
CA HIS A 491 15.37 39.33 20.71
C HIS A 491 15.95 38.59 19.51
N THR A 492 16.32 37.33 19.72
CA THR A 492 16.66 36.34 18.69
C THR A 492 15.44 35.45 18.46
N VAL A 493 15.12 35.14 17.21
CA VAL A 493 13.96 34.33 16.83
C VAL A 493 14.42 33.19 15.95
N LYS A 494 14.18 31.94 16.39
CA LYS A 494 14.56 30.72 15.66
C LYS A 494 13.41 29.72 15.61
N LEU A 495 13.40 28.87 14.59
CA LEU A 495 12.60 27.65 14.54
C LEU A 495 13.51 26.43 14.77
N ASN A 496 13.04 25.49 15.58
CA ASN A 496 13.77 24.27 15.98
C ASN A 496 15.20 24.52 16.50
N ASN A 497 15.45 25.70 17.10
CA ASN A 497 16.74 26.23 17.53
C ASN A 497 17.81 26.45 16.42
N THR A 498 17.58 25.97 15.20
CA THR A 498 18.60 25.92 14.13
C THR A 498 18.28 26.77 12.91
N ILE A 499 17.00 27.08 12.65
CA ILE A 499 16.57 27.88 11.52
C ILE A 499 16.39 29.33 12.00
N ASP A 500 17.27 30.23 11.57
CA ASP A 500 17.14 31.66 11.86
C ASP A 500 16.01 32.30 11.04
N CYS A 501 15.14 33.05 11.69
CA CYS A 501 14.16 33.90 11.01
C CYS A 501 14.89 35.09 10.37
N THR A 502 14.82 35.26 9.05
CA THR A 502 15.68 36.23 8.33
C THR A 502 15.22 37.69 8.43
N ASP A 503 13.98 37.93 8.85
CA ASP A 503 13.36 39.27 8.89
C ASP A 503 12.35 39.39 10.05
N PRO A 504 12.79 39.28 11.33
CA PRO A 504 11.91 39.22 12.48
C PRO A 504 11.42 40.62 12.91
N SER A 505 10.24 41.02 12.43
CA SER A 505 9.59 42.24 12.92
C SER A 505 9.02 42.01 14.32
N ILE A 506 9.79 42.36 15.36
CA ILE A 506 9.35 42.32 16.76
C ILE A 506 8.25 43.38 16.95
N PRO A 507 6.99 42.98 17.20
CA PRO A 507 5.90 43.93 17.27
C PRO A 507 5.86 44.66 18.62
N VAL A 508 5.06 45.73 18.68
CA VAL A 508 4.52 46.22 19.96
C VAL A 508 3.59 45.15 20.57
N PRO A 509 3.37 45.14 21.90
CA PRO A 509 2.41 44.23 22.53
C PRO A 509 1.04 44.24 21.83
N GLY A 510 0.51 43.06 21.52
CA GLY A 510 -0.74 42.87 20.76
C GLY A 510 -0.58 42.78 19.23
N GLY A 511 0.63 42.94 18.67
CA GLY A 511 0.89 42.75 17.25
C GLY A 511 1.38 41.35 16.87
N ASN A 512 1.72 41.16 15.59
CA ASN A 512 2.20 39.87 15.07
C ASN A 512 3.72 39.88 14.86
N LEU A 513 4.41 38.87 15.41
CA LEU A 513 5.79 38.57 15.06
C LEU A 513 5.80 37.85 13.71
N ARG A 514 6.46 38.45 12.73
CA ARG A 514 6.72 37.84 11.42
C ARG A 514 8.04 37.07 11.46
N CYS A 515 8.04 35.82 11.02
CA CYS A 515 9.25 35.03 10.78
C CYS A 515 9.26 34.60 9.30
N THR A 516 10.32 34.95 8.57
CA THR A 516 10.49 34.55 7.16
C THR A 516 11.56 33.46 7.07
N VAL A 517 11.28 32.36 6.37
CA VAL A 517 12.20 31.23 6.19
C VAL A 517 12.14 30.67 4.76
N GLN A 518 13.23 30.01 4.34
CA GLN A 518 13.29 29.31 3.05
C GLN A 518 12.37 28.08 3.06
N GLY A 519 11.52 27.96 2.05
CA GLY A 519 10.45 26.96 1.97
C GLY A 519 10.91 25.54 1.67
N ASN A 520 12.20 25.30 1.49
CA ASN A 520 12.79 23.95 1.45
C ASN A 520 13.13 23.40 2.85
N LEU A 521 13.11 24.23 3.89
CA LEU A 521 13.42 23.84 5.27
C LEU A 521 12.21 23.25 6.02
N LEU A 522 10.99 23.50 5.53
CA LEU A 522 9.73 23.08 6.16
C LEU A 522 8.89 22.22 5.20
N LYS A 523 8.00 21.40 5.76
CA LYS A 523 7.07 20.49 5.06
C LYS A 523 5.68 20.51 5.71
N SER A 524 4.69 19.97 5.02
CA SER A 524 3.36 19.70 5.58
C SER A 524 3.44 18.65 6.69
N ASN A 525 2.66 18.86 7.75
CA ASN A 525 2.65 18.13 9.03
C ASN A 525 3.93 18.28 9.89
N ASP A 526 4.82 19.22 9.60
CA ASP A 526 5.95 19.52 10.50
C ASP A 526 5.45 20.10 11.83
N GLN A 527 5.86 19.47 12.94
CA GLN A 527 5.80 20.05 14.28
C GLN A 527 7.06 20.90 14.48
N LEU A 528 6.86 22.20 14.72
CA LEU A 528 7.92 23.18 14.82
C LEU A 528 7.91 23.86 16.19
N LYS A 529 9.10 24.08 16.73
CA LYS A 529 9.32 24.81 17.97
C LYS A 529 9.82 26.21 17.64
N LEU A 530 8.99 27.23 17.86
CA LEU A 530 9.42 28.63 17.90
C LEU A 530 10.17 28.86 19.21
N THR A 531 11.39 29.39 19.12
CA THR A 531 12.18 29.87 20.25
C THR A 531 12.42 31.36 20.08
N VAL A 532 11.97 32.17 21.03
CA VAL A 532 12.18 33.62 21.08
C VAL A 532 12.90 33.96 22.37
N SER A 533 14.12 34.49 22.26
CA SER A 533 14.99 34.69 23.40
C SER A 533 15.64 36.07 23.41
N ASN A 534 15.82 36.63 24.60
CA ASN A 534 16.67 37.79 24.87
C ASN A 534 17.78 37.38 25.86
N GLN A 535 18.63 38.32 26.25
CA GLN A 535 19.76 38.07 27.15
C GLN A 535 19.38 37.57 28.56
N TYR A 536 18.12 37.64 28.96
CA TYR A 536 17.64 37.25 30.30
C TYR A 536 16.63 36.09 30.30
N TYR A 537 15.91 35.87 29.20
CA TYR A 537 14.81 34.90 29.14
C TYR A 537 14.67 34.28 27.75
N SER A 538 14.26 33.01 27.70
CA SER A 538 13.92 32.29 26.47
C SER A 538 12.52 31.72 26.59
N PHE A 539 11.68 32.00 25.60
CA PHE A 539 10.34 31.44 25.47
C PHE A 539 10.30 30.43 24.31
N ASP A 540 9.60 29.33 24.55
CA ASP A 540 9.44 28.24 23.61
C ASP A 540 7.94 27.99 23.37
N SER A 541 7.52 27.82 22.11
CA SER A 541 6.16 27.44 21.74
C SER A 541 6.16 26.47 20.57
N GLU A 542 5.33 25.44 20.65
CA GLU A 542 5.18 24.44 19.60
C GLU A 542 3.93 24.72 18.75
N PHE A 543 4.06 24.53 17.43
CA PHE A 543 2.99 24.70 16.46
C PHE A 543 3.17 23.73 15.29
N TYR A 544 2.15 23.61 14.44
CA TYR A 544 2.14 22.71 13.30
C TYR A 544 1.97 23.47 11.99
N ILE A 545 2.74 23.11 10.97
CA ILE A 545 2.45 23.47 9.58
C ILE A 545 1.52 22.38 9.04
N PHE A 546 0.20 22.61 9.06
CA PHE A 546 -0.78 21.59 8.66
C PHE A 546 -0.62 21.19 7.18
N VAL A 547 -0.64 22.18 6.29
CA VAL A 547 -0.59 21.94 4.84
C VAL A 547 0.18 23.06 4.14
N LEU A 548 1.02 22.68 3.18
CA LEU A 548 1.68 23.55 2.21
C LEU A 548 1.19 23.20 0.81
N TYR A 549 0.96 24.21 -0.01
CA TYR A 549 0.55 24.09 -1.40
C TYR A 549 1.78 23.90 -2.33
N PRO A 550 1.64 23.16 -3.44
CA PRO A 550 0.43 22.50 -3.90
C PRO A 550 0.21 21.15 -3.18
N TYR A 551 -1.01 20.92 -2.67
CA TYR A 551 -1.36 19.75 -1.86
C TYR A 551 -2.40 18.88 -2.55
N GLY A 552 -2.33 17.55 -2.33
CA GLY A 552 -3.31 16.60 -2.85
C GLY A 552 -3.39 16.59 -4.39
N VAL A 553 -2.29 16.91 -5.06
CA VAL A 553 -2.25 17.05 -6.52
C VAL A 553 -2.39 15.68 -7.19
N VAL A 554 -3.36 15.58 -8.10
CA VAL A 554 -3.62 14.39 -8.92
C VAL A 554 -3.72 14.82 -10.39
N LEU A 555 -3.07 14.09 -11.29
CA LEU A 555 -3.31 14.18 -12.72
C LEU A 555 -4.64 13.47 -13.02
N GLU A 556 -5.70 14.25 -13.23
CA GLU A 556 -7.07 13.74 -13.45
C GLU A 556 -7.27 13.26 -14.89
N LYS A 557 -6.72 14.00 -15.86
CA LYS A 557 -6.86 13.70 -17.29
C LYS A 557 -5.57 14.04 -18.05
N TRP A 558 -5.17 13.13 -18.92
CA TRP A 558 -4.19 13.34 -19.98
C TRP A 558 -4.60 12.53 -21.21
N ASP A 559 -4.15 12.94 -22.39
CA ASP A 559 -4.26 12.11 -23.59
C ASP A 559 -3.21 10.99 -23.51
N SER A 560 -3.60 9.73 -23.71
CA SER A 560 -2.64 8.61 -23.66
C SER A 560 -1.68 8.61 -24.84
N LEU A 561 -2.21 8.96 -26.02
CA LEU A 561 -1.47 9.21 -27.26
C LEU A 561 -1.30 10.72 -27.43
N ILE A 562 -0.11 11.23 -27.14
CA ILE A 562 0.17 12.67 -27.04
C ILE A 562 0.69 13.28 -28.34
N ASN A 563 0.34 14.55 -28.55
CA ASN A 563 0.87 15.41 -29.60
C ASN A 563 0.97 16.87 -29.13
N VAL A 564 1.51 17.77 -29.96
CA VAL A 564 1.47 19.21 -29.68
C VAL A 564 0.01 19.65 -29.67
N GLY A 565 -0.43 20.26 -28.57
CA GLY A 565 -1.84 20.57 -28.28
C GLY A 565 -2.54 19.64 -27.29
N SER A 566 -1.96 18.48 -26.93
CA SER A 566 -2.53 17.59 -25.89
C SER A 566 -2.77 18.31 -24.56
N VAL A 567 -3.85 17.96 -23.87
CA VAL A 567 -4.32 18.65 -22.65
C VAL A 567 -4.05 17.81 -21.41
N TYR A 568 -3.43 18.42 -20.41
CA TYR A 568 -3.22 17.83 -19.09
C TYR A 568 -4.01 18.61 -18.05
N ARG A 569 -4.85 17.91 -17.28
CA ARG A 569 -5.66 18.48 -16.21
C ARG A 569 -5.24 17.91 -14.87
N PHE A 570 -5.03 18.81 -13.92
CA PHE A 570 -4.63 18.50 -12.57
C PHE A 570 -5.64 19.06 -11.57
N THR A 571 -6.03 18.23 -10.60
CA THR A 571 -6.87 18.62 -9.47
C THR A 571 -6.05 18.57 -8.19
N GLY A 572 -6.40 19.40 -7.20
CA GLY A 572 -5.65 19.51 -5.95
C GLY A 572 -5.98 20.80 -5.22
N ASN A 573 -5.09 21.29 -4.37
CA ASN A 573 -5.14 22.66 -3.86
C ASN A 573 -3.83 23.38 -4.20
N PHE A 574 -3.96 24.45 -4.99
CA PHE A 574 -2.88 25.19 -5.64
C PHE A 574 -2.74 26.63 -5.12
N ALA A 575 -3.38 26.97 -4.00
CA ALA A 575 -3.50 28.33 -3.47
C ALA A 575 -4.15 29.35 -4.43
N THR A 576 -4.58 30.50 -3.88
CA THR A 576 -5.03 31.64 -4.68
C THR A 576 -3.83 32.44 -5.15
N THR A 577 -3.33 32.15 -6.35
CA THR A 577 -2.17 32.84 -6.97
C THR A 577 -2.41 33.12 -8.45
N SER A 578 -1.49 33.82 -9.10
CA SER A 578 -1.53 34.12 -10.53
C SER A 578 -0.83 33.05 -11.36
N MET A 579 -1.25 32.86 -12.62
CA MET A 579 -0.79 31.74 -13.46
C MET A 579 0.72 31.77 -13.77
N ASP A 580 1.36 32.94 -13.73
CA ASP A 580 2.82 33.10 -13.87
C ASP A 580 3.62 32.51 -12.69
N GLN A 581 2.95 32.23 -11.57
CA GLN A 581 3.52 31.57 -10.39
C GLN A 581 3.35 30.04 -10.42
N VAL A 582 2.85 29.49 -11.53
CA VAL A 582 2.56 28.06 -11.71
C VAL A 582 3.32 27.52 -12.91
N ALA A 583 3.94 26.35 -12.78
CA ALA A 583 4.64 25.67 -13.88
C ALA A 583 4.50 24.14 -13.75
N VAL A 584 4.40 23.45 -14.89
CA VAL A 584 4.33 21.99 -14.98
C VAL A 584 5.59 21.46 -15.66
N TYR A 585 6.29 20.54 -15.00
CA TYR A 585 7.57 19.99 -15.43
C TYR A 585 7.41 18.54 -15.88
N PHE A 586 7.94 18.19 -17.06
CA PHE A 586 7.98 16.83 -17.60
C PHE A 586 9.42 16.31 -17.52
N ASN A 587 9.69 15.33 -16.65
CA ASN A 587 11.03 14.91 -16.21
C ASN A 587 11.99 16.09 -15.88
N GLY A 588 11.45 17.21 -15.37
CA GLY A 588 12.22 18.41 -15.04
C GLY A 588 12.30 19.48 -16.14
N ASP A 589 11.69 19.29 -17.31
CA ASP A 589 11.54 20.34 -18.33
C ASP A 589 10.20 21.11 -18.17
N PRO A 590 10.20 22.40 -17.76
CA PRO A 590 8.99 23.21 -17.64
C PRO A 590 8.45 23.73 -18.99
N SER A 591 9.22 23.65 -20.07
CA SER A 591 8.86 24.21 -21.38
C SER A 591 8.04 23.26 -22.26
N ILE A 592 7.60 22.13 -21.69
CA ILE A 592 6.71 21.18 -22.37
C ILE A 592 5.25 21.62 -22.33
N CYS A 593 4.80 22.29 -21.27
CA CYS A 593 3.38 22.59 -21.06
C CYS A 593 3.13 24.05 -20.67
N ASN A 594 2.27 24.74 -21.41
CA ASN A 594 1.86 26.11 -21.11
C ASN A 594 0.56 26.08 -20.28
N ILE A 595 0.53 26.78 -19.14
CA ILE A 595 -0.68 26.93 -18.32
C ILE A 595 -1.76 27.65 -19.12
N MET A 596 -2.95 27.06 -19.20
CA MET A 596 -4.09 27.60 -19.93
C MET A 596 -5.14 28.22 -19.00
N THR A 597 -5.47 27.50 -17.92
CA THR A 597 -6.54 27.87 -16.99
C THR A 597 -6.15 27.47 -15.56
N MET A 598 -6.67 28.23 -14.60
CA MET A 598 -6.60 27.92 -13.18
C MET A 598 -7.94 28.33 -12.56
N ASP A 599 -8.71 27.37 -12.04
CA ASP A 599 -10.02 27.63 -11.43
C ASP A 599 -9.92 27.60 -9.90
N ASN A 600 -10.33 28.69 -9.25
CA ASN A 600 -10.58 28.82 -7.81
C ASN A 600 -9.62 28.06 -6.87
N SER A 601 -8.32 28.03 -7.20
CA SER A 601 -7.25 27.26 -6.53
C SER A 601 -7.39 25.72 -6.52
N SER A 602 -8.38 25.13 -7.19
CA SER A 602 -8.68 23.69 -7.13
C SER A 602 -8.24 22.90 -8.37
N MET A 603 -8.06 23.56 -9.51
CA MET A 603 -7.76 22.93 -10.79
C MET A 603 -6.78 23.76 -11.62
N VAL A 604 -5.86 23.08 -12.31
CA VAL A 604 -4.92 23.66 -13.28
C VAL A 604 -4.98 22.84 -14.56
N GLU A 605 -5.10 23.50 -15.72
CA GLU A 605 -4.90 22.86 -17.02
C GLU A 605 -3.70 23.46 -17.75
N CYS A 606 -2.96 22.62 -18.46
CA CYS A 606 -1.91 23.04 -19.37
C CYS A 606 -2.00 22.31 -20.72
N THR A 607 -1.52 22.95 -21.78
CA THR A 607 -1.44 22.37 -23.13
C THR A 607 0.00 22.12 -23.55
N GLN A 608 0.24 21.02 -24.25
CA GLN A 608 1.55 20.66 -24.76
C GLN A 608 2.04 21.65 -25.82
N ALA A 609 3.09 22.39 -25.50
CA ALA A 609 3.64 23.47 -26.33
C ALA A 609 4.65 22.99 -27.39
N LYS A 610 5.31 21.84 -27.17
CA LYS A 610 6.33 21.28 -28.07
C LYS A 610 6.31 19.74 -28.06
N TYR A 611 6.96 19.12 -29.04
CA TYR A 611 7.09 17.66 -29.12
C TYR A 611 7.85 17.10 -27.91
N TRP A 612 7.41 15.93 -27.42
CA TRP A 612 7.98 15.22 -26.28
C TRP A 612 8.53 13.85 -26.74
N PRO A 613 9.85 13.59 -26.65
CA PRO A 613 10.44 12.31 -27.07
C PRO A 613 10.31 11.19 -26.02
N GLY A 614 9.86 11.50 -24.80
CA GLY A 614 9.88 10.55 -23.68
C GLY A 614 8.71 9.56 -23.73
N ILE A 615 8.92 8.41 -24.36
CA ILE A 615 7.93 7.32 -24.35
C ILE A 615 7.90 6.58 -23.00
N GLY A 616 6.71 6.18 -22.57
CA GLY A 616 6.51 5.41 -21.34
C GLY A 616 6.26 6.26 -20.10
N LEU A 617 6.72 5.77 -18.94
CA LEU A 617 6.40 6.31 -17.63
C LEU A 617 7.15 7.63 -17.35
N THR A 618 6.46 8.75 -17.57
CA THR A 618 6.97 10.12 -17.41
C THR A 618 6.62 10.68 -16.03
N ASN A 619 7.60 11.30 -15.37
CA ASN A 619 7.41 12.01 -14.11
C ASN A 619 6.94 13.44 -14.40
N ILE A 620 5.76 13.79 -13.89
CA ILE A 620 5.15 15.11 -13.99
C ILE A 620 5.06 15.73 -12.59
N THR A 621 5.62 16.93 -12.41
CA THR A 621 5.50 17.73 -11.17
C THR A 621 4.96 19.11 -11.47
N ILE A 622 4.19 19.67 -10.54
CA ILE A 622 3.70 21.06 -10.61
C ILE A 622 4.40 21.87 -9.53
N THR A 623 4.87 23.06 -9.86
CA THR A 623 5.28 24.03 -8.85
C THR A 623 4.26 25.15 -8.74
N VAL A 624 3.91 25.54 -7.50
CA VAL A 624 3.14 26.75 -7.17
C VAL A 624 4.03 27.64 -6.30
N LEU A 625 4.23 28.90 -6.67
CA LEU A 625 5.12 29.84 -5.97
C LEU A 625 6.56 29.29 -5.77
N GLY A 626 6.98 28.33 -6.60
CA GLY A 626 8.25 27.60 -6.49
C GLY A 626 8.26 26.39 -5.53
N PHE A 627 7.12 26.02 -4.93
CA PHE A 627 6.96 24.80 -4.14
C PHE A 627 6.48 23.64 -5.03
N PRO A 628 7.20 22.51 -5.10
CA PRO A 628 6.82 21.38 -5.94
C PRO A 628 5.76 20.48 -5.29
N SER A 629 4.89 19.91 -6.13
CA SER A 629 4.01 18.78 -5.79
C SER A 629 4.82 17.50 -5.55
N ALA A 630 4.16 16.46 -5.04
CA ALA A 630 4.65 15.10 -5.22
C ALA A 630 4.77 14.77 -6.73
N PRO A 631 5.72 13.90 -7.14
CA PRO A 631 5.83 13.43 -8.51
C PRO A 631 4.63 12.54 -8.87
N MET A 632 4.02 12.83 -10.00
CA MET A 632 2.93 12.03 -10.59
C MET A 632 3.49 11.27 -11.79
N MET A 633 3.14 10.00 -11.92
CA MET A 633 3.61 9.18 -13.04
C MET A 633 2.50 9.03 -14.09
N ALA A 634 2.75 9.53 -15.31
CA ALA A 634 1.87 9.38 -16.46
C ALA A 634 2.53 8.46 -17.49
N ASN A 635 1.81 7.44 -17.98
CA ASN A 635 2.29 6.64 -19.10
C ASN A 635 1.88 7.34 -20.40
N LEU A 636 2.87 7.84 -21.15
CA LEU A 636 2.66 8.64 -22.36
C LEU A 636 3.18 7.88 -23.58
N THR A 637 2.39 7.81 -24.65
CA THR A 637 2.80 7.28 -25.96
C THR A 637 2.75 8.38 -27.00
N THR A 638 3.70 8.38 -27.94
CA THR A 638 3.73 9.33 -29.06
C THR A 638 3.22 8.65 -30.33
N LEU A 639 2.82 9.42 -31.33
CA LEU A 639 2.47 8.88 -32.67
C LEU A 639 3.61 8.04 -33.25
N GLU A 640 4.85 8.50 -33.11
CA GLU A 640 6.08 7.79 -33.48
C GLU A 640 6.21 6.42 -32.80
N SER A 641 5.82 6.32 -31.52
CA SER A 641 5.92 5.07 -30.73
C SER A 641 4.98 3.96 -31.20
N LEU A 642 3.95 4.28 -31.99
CA LEU A 642 3.03 3.28 -32.56
C LEU A 642 3.78 2.32 -33.51
N CYS A 643 4.77 2.84 -34.25
CA CYS A 643 5.62 2.02 -35.10
C CYS A 643 6.50 1.03 -34.32
N THR A 644 6.79 1.27 -33.04
CA THR A 644 7.72 0.44 -32.25
C THR A 644 7.17 -0.97 -31.99
N TYR A 645 5.84 -1.16 -32.04
CA TYR A 645 5.20 -2.48 -31.88
C TYR A 645 5.20 -3.31 -33.18
N ASN A 646 5.13 -2.67 -34.36
CA ASN A 646 5.16 -3.36 -35.66
C ASN A 646 6.54 -3.36 -36.33
N GLY A 647 7.46 -2.52 -35.85
CA GLY A 647 8.85 -2.43 -36.28
C GLY A 647 9.09 -1.99 -37.74
N CYS A 648 8.08 -1.47 -38.45
CA CYS A 648 8.12 -1.28 -39.91
C CYS A 648 8.65 -2.53 -40.66
N SER A 649 8.27 -3.73 -40.17
CA SER A 649 8.78 -5.05 -40.62
C SER A 649 10.32 -5.21 -40.62
N GLY A 650 11.05 -4.34 -39.91
CA GLY A 650 12.52 -4.27 -39.97
C GLY A 650 13.08 -3.77 -41.32
N ARG A 651 12.25 -3.11 -42.13
CA ARG A 651 12.52 -2.66 -43.51
C ARG A 651 12.15 -1.19 -43.73
N GLY A 652 12.31 -0.36 -42.71
CA GLY A 652 11.99 1.07 -42.78
C GLY A 652 12.13 1.82 -41.46
N THR A 653 11.90 3.13 -41.50
CA THR A 653 12.01 4.05 -40.35
C THR A 653 10.69 4.76 -40.09
N CYS A 654 10.31 4.93 -38.83
CA CYS A 654 9.10 5.68 -38.46
C CYS A 654 9.39 7.17 -38.35
N ASN A 655 8.43 8.01 -38.74
CA ASN A 655 8.47 9.45 -38.49
C ASN A 655 7.61 9.90 -37.30
N ILE A 656 7.72 11.17 -36.92
CA ILE A 656 6.98 11.78 -35.79
C ILE A 656 5.45 11.67 -35.86
N ASN A 657 4.89 11.35 -37.03
CA ASN A 657 3.46 11.19 -37.27
C ASN A 657 3.00 9.72 -37.22
N GLY A 658 3.90 8.77 -36.91
CA GLY A 658 3.57 7.33 -36.85
C GLY A 658 3.52 6.64 -38.21
N ILE A 659 4.19 7.17 -39.23
CA ILE A 659 4.21 6.60 -40.59
C ILE A 659 5.57 5.94 -40.86
N CYS A 660 5.55 4.69 -41.34
CA CYS A 660 6.74 3.96 -41.80
C CYS A 660 7.19 4.45 -43.19
N ILE A 661 8.49 4.72 -43.31
CA ILE A 661 9.20 5.07 -44.54
C ILE A 661 10.08 3.87 -44.92
N CYS A 662 9.76 3.21 -46.03
CA CYS A 662 10.33 1.90 -46.38
C CYS A 662 11.68 1.97 -47.08
N ASP A 663 12.49 0.94 -46.85
CA ASP A 663 13.76 0.68 -47.55
C ASP A 663 13.52 0.30 -49.02
N THR A 664 14.54 0.51 -49.87
CA THR A 664 14.51 0.16 -51.30
C THR A 664 14.16 -1.33 -51.50
N GLY A 665 13.26 -1.59 -52.45
CA GLY A 665 12.72 -2.94 -52.71
C GLY A 665 11.55 -3.36 -51.81
N TYR A 666 11.13 -2.53 -50.85
CA TYR A 666 9.95 -2.77 -50.00
C TYR A 666 8.89 -1.67 -50.12
N TYR A 667 7.62 -2.04 -49.88
CA TYR A 667 6.47 -1.13 -49.87
C TYR A 667 5.34 -1.68 -48.96
N SER A 668 4.21 -0.94 -48.90
CA SER A 668 3.11 -1.03 -47.91
C SER A 668 3.28 -0.12 -46.70
N ASP A 669 2.19 0.09 -45.97
CA ASP A 669 2.11 0.87 -44.73
C ASP A 669 2.97 0.32 -43.59
N GLN A 670 3.33 -0.98 -43.64
CA GLN A 670 4.24 -1.65 -42.71
C GLN A 670 5.55 -2.09 -43.35
N CYS A 671 5.84 -1.71 -44.60
CA CYS A 671 7.03 -2.11 -45.38
C CYS A 671 7.20 -3.64 -45.57
N SER A 672 6.07 -4.35 -45.67
CA SER A 672 6.02 -5.82 -45.71
C SER A 672 6.00 -6.43 -47.11
N LYS A 673 5.63 -5.67 -48.16
CA LYS A 673 5.58 -6.15 -49.55
C LYS A 673 6.89 -5.87 -50.28
N LYS A 674 7.28 -6.71 -51.24
CA LYS A 674 8.61 -6.70 -51.89
C LYS A 674 8.51 -6.63 -53.42
N TYR A 675 9.48 -5.99 -54.08
CA TYR A 675 9.58 -5.86 -55.54
C TYR A 675 11.06 -5.72 -56.01
N PRO A 676 11.39 -6.04 -57.28
CA PRO A 676 10.56 -6.73 -58.27
C PRO A 676 10.49 -8.25 -58.06
N THR A 677 9.33 -8.85 -58.35
CA THR A 677 9.15 -10.31 -58.46
C THR A 677 8.87 -10.71 -59.92
N PHE A 678 9.05 -11.99 -60.26
CA PHE A 678 8.73 -12.55 -61.58
C PHE A 678 7.68 -13.66 -61.45
N ALA A 679 6.62 -13.61 -62.25
CA ALA A 679 5.59 -14.64 -62.33
C ALA A 679 5.75 -15.53 -63.59
N SER A 680 5.97 -14.89 -64.74
CA SER A 680 6.11 -15.57 -66.04
C SER A 680 6.73 -14.65 -67.10
N GLY A 681 7.21 -15.25 -68.19
CA GLY A 681 7.71 -14.53 -69.36
C GLY A 681 7.30 -15.21 -70.67
N SER A 682 7.02 -14.43 -71.70
CA SER A 682 6.63 -14.92 -73.02
C SER A 682 7.20 -14.03 -74.13
N TYR A 683 7.20 -14.54 -75.37
CA TYR A 683 7.59 -13.81 -76.57
C TYR A 683 6.50 -13.90 -77.66
N ASP A 684 6.45 -12.93 -78.58
CA ASP A 684 5.53 -12.98 -79.72
C ASP A 684 5.97 -14.02 -80.76
N ILE A 685 5.06 -14.91 -81.16
CA ILE A 685 5.36 -16.02 -82.08
C ILE A 685 5.74 -15.57 -83.50
N ASN A 686 5.44 -14.32 -83.88
CA ASN A 686 5.75 -13.73 -85.19
C ASN A 686 7.00 -12.84 -85.16
N ASP A 687 7.33 -12.24 -84.01
CA ASP A 687 8.57 -11.50 -83.77
C ASP A 687 9.15 -11.85 -82.39
N ARG A 688 10.13 -12.78 -82.40
CA ARG A 688 10.73 -13.35 -81.17
C ARG A 688 11.46 -12.33 -80.30
N ARG A 689 11.69 -11.12 -80.81
CA ARG A 689 12.31 -10.02 -80.06
C ARG A 689 11.32 -9.31 -79.14
N LEU A 690 10.01 -9.44 -79.36
CA LEU A 690 8.99 -8.83 -78.51
C LEU A 690 8.75 -9.70 -77.27
N ILE A 691 9.20 -9.24 -76.12
CA ILE A 691 9.14 -9.96 -74.84
C ILE A 691 8.13 -9.31 -73.91
N SER A 692 7.31 -10.12 -73.24
CA SER A 692 6.41 -9.72 -72.15
C SER A 692 6.83 -10.41 -70.86
N ILE A 693 6.97 -9.64 -69.78
CA ILE A 693 7.37 -10.12 -68.44
C ILE A 693 6.29 -9.72 -67.43
N TYR A 694 5.78 -10.69 -66.68
CA TYR A 694 4.74 -10.52 -65.67
C TYR A 694 5.33 -10.71 -64.26
N GLY A 695 4.82 -9.97 -63.26
CA GLY A 695 5.32 -10.00 -61.88
C GLY A 695 4.68 -8.93 -60.98
N ASP A 696 5.32 -8.57 -59.86
CA ASP A 696 5.06 -7.33 -59.10
C ASP A 696 6.33 -6.46 -59.11
N PHE A 697 6.25 -5.33 -59.81
CA PHE A 697 7.31 -4.36 -60.03
C PHE A 697 7.17 -3.11 -59.14
N GLY A 698 6.31 -3.17 -58.10
CA GLY A 698 6.10 -2.13 -57.11
C GLY A 698 5.17 -0.98 -57.56
N PRO A 699 4.75 -0.09 -56.64
CA PRO A 699 3.82 1.01 -56.95
C PRO A 699 4.50 2.30 -57.44
N PHE A 700 5.82 2.34 -57.60
CA PHE A 700 6.61 3.58 -57.72
C PHE A 700 6.86 4.08 -59.16
N ASN A 701 5.97 3.75 -60.11
CA ASN A 701 6.11 4.07 -61.54
C ASN A 701 7.36 3.49 -62.25
N GLN A 702 8.08 2.56 -61.60
CA GLN A 702 9.22 1.83 -62.17
C GLN A 702 10.25 2.81 -62.78
N THR A 703 10.72 3.80 -62.01
CA THR A 703 11.52 4.93 -62.54
C THR A 703 12.79 4.46 -63.25
N ILE A 704 13.47 3.46 -62.69
CA ILE A 704 14.64 2.79 -63.26
C ILE A 704 14.23 1.37 -63.65
N VAL A 705 14.37 0.99 -64.92
CA VAL A 705 14.17 -0.40 -65.38
C VAL A 705 15.31 -0.80 -66.31
N SER A 706 15.91 -1.98 -66.07
CA SER A 706 16.89 -2.61 -66.95
C SER A 706 16.58 -4.10 -67.08
N ILE A 707 16.56 -4.63 -68.32
CA ILE A 707 16.30 -6.04 -68.61
C ILE A 707 17.38 -6.57 -69.55
N THR A 708 17.90 -7.76 -69.24
CA THR A 708 18.75 -8.54 -70.17
C THR A 708 18.26 -9.99 -70.26
N LEU A 709 18.30 -10.57 -71.47
CA LEU A 709 18.04 -11.98 -71.75
C LEU A 709 19.30 -12.61 -72.36
N ASN A 710 19.91 -13.62 -71.72
CA ASN A 710 21.17 -14.23 -72.19
C ASN A 710 22.25 -13.19 -72.56
N SER A 711 22.42 -12.16 -71.71
CA SER A 711 23.32 -11.01 -71.93
C SER A 711 22.98 -10.08 -73.12
N THR A 712 21.84 -10.28 -73.77
CA THR A 712 21.27 -9.35 -74.77
C THR A 712 20.34 -8.35 -74.09
N ASP A 713 20.52 -7.05 -74.32
CA ASP A 713 19.65 -6.00 -73.76
C ASP A 713 18.22 -6.08 -74.35
N CYS A 714 17.23 -5.90 -73.48
CA CYS A 714 15.82 -5.80 -73.87
C CYS A 714 15.29 -4.39 -73.55
N GLN A 715 15.07 -3.59 -74.60
CA GLN A 715 14.67 -2.19 -74.51
C GLN A 715 13.20 -2.08 -74.08
N VAL A 716 12.94 -1.51 -72.90
CA VAL A 716 11.59 -1.44 -72.31
C VAL A 716 10.65 -0.58 -73.17
N THR A 717 9.54 -1.17 -73.62
CA THR A 717 8.53 -0.50 -74.46
C THR A 717 7.31 -0.04 -73.65
N SER A 718 6.93 -0.76 -72.59
CA SER A 718 5.91 -0.33 -71.63
C SER A 718 6.14 -0.97 -70.27
N LYS A 719 5.79 -0.26 -69.20
CA LYS A 719 5.94 -0.73 -67.81
C LYS A 719 4.72 -0.36 -66.96
N SER A 720 4.35 -1.24 -66.05
CA SER A 720 3.37 -1.04 -64.99
C SER A 720 3.83 -1.79 -63.74
N GLN A 721 3.03 -1.77 -62.67
CA GLN A 721 3.28 -2.62 -61.51
C GLN A 721 3.23 -4.13 -61.85
N THR A 722 2.51 -4.58 -62.89
CA THR A 722 2.29 -6.02 -63.14
C THR A 722 2.81 -6.55 -64.47
N LEU A 723 3.23 -5.67 -65.38
CA LEU A 723 3.71 -6.01 -66.72
C LEU A 723 4.85 -5.09 -67.14
N ILE A 724 5.95 -5.68 -67.61
CA ILE A 724 6.97 -4.98 -68.40
C ILE A 724 7.07 -5.66 -69.76
N ASN A 725 6.86 -4.89 -70.83
CA ASN A 725 7.16 -5.30 -72.19
C ASN A 725 8.50 -4.71 -72.61
N CYS A 726 9.28 -5.45 -73.40
CA CYS A 726 10.54 -4.97 -73.94
C CYS A 726 10.83 -5.59 -75.32
N THR A 727 11.76 -5.00 -76.06
CA THR A 727 12.21 -5.49 -77.37
C THR A 727 13.70 -5.80 -77.34
N LEU A 728 14.08 -7.04 -77.67
CA LEU A 728 15.48 -7.45 -77.77
C LEU A 728 16.20 -6.72 -78.91
N VAL A 729 17.44 -6.29 -78.64
CA VAL A 729 18.27 -5.58 -79.63
C VAL A 729 18.77 -6.46 -80.78
N SER A 730 18.69 -7.79 -80.63
CA SER A 730 19.01 -8.79 -81.66
C SER A 730 18.04 -9.96 -81.59
N GLU A 731 18.01 -10.80 -82.63
CA GLU A 731 17.29 -12.09 -82.55
C GLU A 731 17.84 -12.94 -81.37
N PRO A 732 16.97 -13.56 -80.57
CA PRO A 732 17.39 -14.52 -79.55
C PRO A 732 17.97 -15.79 -80.17
N THR A 733 18.91 -16.41 -79.47
CA THR A 733 19.34 -17.78 -79.77
C THR A 733 18.25 -18.79 -79.40
N ASP A 734 18.14 -19.85 -80.20
CA ASP A 734 17.25 -20.98 -79.89
C ASP A 734 17.69 -21.65 -78.57
N GLY A 735 16.74 -22.06 -77.74
CA GLY A 735 17.00 -22.59 -76.40
C GLY A 735 16.47 -21.72 -75.26
N LEU A 736 16.99 -21.96 -74.06
CA LEU A 736 16.52 -21.32 -72.83
C LEU A 736 17.19 -19.96 -72.59
N ALA A 737 16.41 -19.01 -72.08
CA ALA A 737 16.87 -17.67 -71.75
C ALA A 737 16.86 -17.36 -70.25
N LEU A 738 18.00 -16.88 -69.76
CA LEU A 738 18.18 -16.26 -68.45
C LEU A 738 17.73 -14.80 -68.50
N VAL A 739 16.71 -14.45 -67.73
CA VAL A 739 16.20 -13.09 -67.59
C VAL A 739 16.85 -12.43 -66.36
N ARG A 740 17.42 -11.23 -66.50
CA ARG A 740 17.78 -10.37 -65.35
C ARG A 740 17.00 -9.07 -65.44
N LEU A 741 16.34 -8.68 -64.35
CA LEU A 741 15.54 -7.46 -64.24
C LEU A 741 16.00 -6.64 -63.03
N THR A 742 16.24 -5.34 -63.24
CA THR A 742 16.37 -4.37 -62.16
C THR A 742 15.22 -3.38 -62.25
N VAL A 743 14.53 -3.13 -61.13
CA VAL A 743 13.50 -2.08 -60.97
C VAL A 743 13.84 -1.23 -59.75
N ASP A 744 13.95 0.09 -59.92
CA ASP A 744 14.20 1.06 -58.85
C ASP A 744 15.36 0.67 -57.90
N ASN A 745 16.48 0.25 -58.50
CA ASN A 745 17.69 -0.27 -57.84
C ASN A 745 17.55 -1.61 -57.08
N SER A 746 16.42 -2.30 -57.20
CA SER A 746 16.21 -3.67 -56.71
C SER A 746 16.29 -4.66 -57.88
N THR A 747 17.13 -5.71 -57.77
CA THR A 747 17.45 -6.64 -58.88
C THR A 747 16.97 -8.06 -58.58
N ASN A 748 16.42 -8.72 -59.60
CA ASN A 748 15.94 -10.10 -59.57
C ASN A 748 16.44 -10.86 -60.83
N ASN A 749 16.65 -12.18 -60.73
CA ASN A 749 17.07 -13.07 -61.82
C ASN A 749 16.06 -14.22 -62.00
N GLY A 750 15.53 -14.40 -63.21
CA GLY A 750 14.69 -15.53 -63.59
C GLY A 750 15.44 -16.51 -64.50
N ASN A 751 15.83 -17.67 -63.96
CA ASN A 751 16.52 -18.72 -64.71
C ASN A 751 15.56 -19.54 -65.59
N ASN A 752 15.83 -19.66 -66.89
CA ASN A 752 15.22 -20.64 -67.81
C ASN A 752 13.71 -20.53 -68.07
N TRP A 753 13.05 -19.40 -67.79
CA TRP A 753 11.58 -19.28 -67.90
C TRP A 753 11.05 -18.95 -69.31
N ILE A 754 11.92 -18.58 -70.24
CA ILE A 754 11.58 -18.34 -71.65
C ILE A 754 12.36 -19.33 -72.50
N TYR A 755 11.65 -20.12 -73.31
CA TYR A 755 12.22 -21.13 -74.22
C TYR A 755 11.94 -20.75 -75.67
N PHE A 756 12.96 -20.27 -76.38
CA PHE A 756 12.87 -19.93 -77.79
C PHE A 756 12.95 -21.19 -78.65
N LYS A 757 11.82 -21.55 -79.26
CA LYS A 757 11.77 -22.66 -80.22
C LYS A 757 12.51 -22.32 -81.51
N PRO A 758 13.19 -23.31 -82.13
CA PRO A 758 13.84 -23.12 -83.42
C PRO A 758 12.81 -22.71 -84.47
N SER A 759 13.17 -21.73 -85.31
CA SER A 759 12.25 -21.21 -86.32
C SER A 759 11.94 -22.28 -87.36
N SER A 760 10.67 -22.64 -87.48
CA SER A 760 10.21 -23.64 -88.45
C SER A 760 10.15 -23.06 -89.87
N GLN A 761 11.31 -22.67 -90.39
CA GLN A 761 11.55 -22.22 -91.77
C GLN A 761 12.83 -22.84 -92.34
N SER A 762 12.83 -24.16 -92.55
CA SER A 762 13.46 -24.75 -93.72
C SER A 762 13.03 -26.20 -93.93
N SER A 763 12.11 -26.39 -94.89
CA SER A 763 12.09 -27.62 -95.67
C SER A 763 13.34 -27.63 -96.57
N GLY A 764 14.48 -28.01 -95.99
CA GLY A 764 15.77 -28.06 -96.65
C GLY A 764 16.23 -29.50 -96.86
N SER A 765 16.31 -29.93 -98.11
CA SER A 765 16.82 -31.26 -98.49
C SER A 765 18.31 -31.39 -98.14
N GLY A 766 18.59 -31.94 -96.96
CA GLY A 766 19.95 -32.24 -96.49
C GLY A 766 20.45 -33.57 -97.04
N SER A 767 21.05 -33.56 -98.23
CA SER A 767 21.73 -34.73 -98.80
C SER A 767 23.02 -35.05 -98.02
N GLY A 768 22.89 -35.79 -96.92
CA GLY A 768 24.01 -36.44 -96.25
C GLY A 768 24.50 -37.62 -97.09
N SER A 769 25.61 -37.45 -97.80
CA SER A 769 26.24 -38.50 -98.57
C SER A 769 27.29 -39.22 -97.72
N ASP A 770 26.93 -40.37 -97.16
CA ASP A 770 27.89 -41.42 -96.81
C ASP A 770 27.52 -42.70 -97.56
N SER A 771 28.48 -43.16 -98.35
CA SER A 771 28.33 -44.33 -99.21
C SER A 771 28.83 -45.57 -98.50
N ASP A 772 27.91 -46.46 -98.10
CA ASP A 772 28.19 -47.89 -98.18
C ASP A 772 26.95 -48.66 -98.66
N GLY A 773 27.18 -49.73 -99.41
CA GLY A 773 26.22 -50.21 -100.40
C GLY A 773 25.28 -51.34 -99.93
N SER A 774 23.98 -51.06 -99.88
CA SER A 774 22.95 -51.97 -100.42
C SER A 774 21.62 -51.23 -100.58
N GLY A 775 20.91 -51.48 -101.68
CA GLY A 775 19.58 -50.87 -101.91
C GLY A 775 18.51 -51.52 -101.04
N GLY A 776 17.97 -50.77 -100.09
CA GLY A 776 16.75 -51.09 -99.35
C GLY A 776 15.75 -49.94 -99.46
N GLU A 777 14.46 -50.25 -99.49
CA GLU A 777 13.40 -49.24 -99.42
C GLU A 777 13.44 -48.47 -98.09
N LEU A 778 12.77 -47.32 -98.02
CA LEU A 778 12.50 -46.59 -96.77
C LEU A 778 11.49 -47.38 -95.91
N THR A 779 11.92 -48.53 -95.40
CA THR A 779 11.13 -49.44 -94.57
C THR A 779 10.94 -48.86 -93.19
N CYS A 780 9.69 -48.72 -92.75
CA CYS A 780 9.40 -48.42 -91.36
C CYS A 780 9.78 -49.60 -90.44
N PRO A 781 10.08 -49.36 -89.16
CA PRO A 781 10.38 -50.42 -88.20
C PRO A 781 9.31 -51.52 -88.24
N PHE A 782 9.72 -52.76 -88.52
CA PHE A 782 8.87 -53.95 -88.63
C PHE A 782 7.59 -53.75 -89.47
N ASN A 783 7.66 -52.90 -90.51
CA ASN A 783 6.49 -52.47 -91.30
C ASN A 783 5.32 -51.98 -90.43
N CYS A 784 5.62 -51.11 -89.46
CA CYS A 784 4.66 -50.58 -88.48
C CYS A 784 4.03 -51.66 -87.60
N TYR A 785 4.80 -52.71 -87.30
CA TYR A 785 4.39 -53.90 -86.56
C TYR A 785 3.10 -54.55 -87.11
N GLY A 786 2.78 -54.33 -88.39
CA GLY A 786 1.56 -54.81 -89.05
C GLY A 786 0.29 -53.99 -88.77
N HIS A 787 0.33 -52.99 -87.88
CA HIS A 787 -0.84 -52.25 -87.38
C HIS A 787 -0.91 -50.80 -87.88
N GLY A 788 -0.43 -50.57 -89.10
CA GLY A 788 -0.45 -49.25 -89.73
C GLY A 788 0.19 -49.23 -91.11
N GLN A 789 0.17 -48.04 -91.73
CA GLN A 789 0.74 -47.78 -93.05
C GLN A 789 2.08 -47.06 -92.94
N CYS A 790 3.13 -47.63 -93.55
CA CYS A 790 4.40 -46.96 -93.67
C CYS A 790 4.33 -45.85 -94.75
N ILE A 791 4.56 -44.61 -94.36
CA ILE A 791 4.54 -43.44 -95.24
C ILE A 791 5.85 -42.67 -95.04
N ASN A 792 6.73 -42.69 -96.05
CA ASN A 792 8.04 -42.01 -96.04
C ASN A 792 8.90 -42.34 -94.79
N GLY A 793 8.98 -43.62 -94.43
CA GLY A 793 9.73 -44.08 -93.25
C GLY A 793 9.09 -43.75 -91.89
N LYS A 794 7.85 -43.23 -91.86
CA LYS A 794 7.07 -43.03 -90.63
C LYS A 794 5.78 -43.84 -90.63
N CYS A 795 5.42 -44.37 -89.47
CA CYS A 795 4.20 -45.16 -89.33
C CYS A 795 2.98 -44.30 -89.06
N LYS A 796 1.95 -44.48 -89.91
CA LYS A 796 0.60 -43.97 -89.70
C LYS A 796 -0.26 -45.13 -89.19
N CYS A 797 -0.50 -45.15 -87.89
CA CYS A 797 -1.18 -46.26 -87.23
C CYS A 797 -2.67 -46.34 -87.55
N ASP A 798 -3.20 -47.54 -87.46
CA ASP A 798 -4.62 -47.79 -87.47
C ASP A 798 -5.27 -47.32 -86.15
N THR A 799 -6.60 -47.18 -86.14
CA THR A 799 -7.34 -46.73 -84.96
C THR A 799 -7.05 -47.64 -83.76
N GLU A 800 -6.95 -47.04 -82.55
CA GLU A 800 -6.58 -47.70 -81.29
C GLU A 800 -5.06 -48.02 -81.12
N TYR A 801 -4.21 -47.77 -82.12
CA TYR A 801 -2.76 -47.99 -82.03
C TYR A 801 -1.93 -46.71 -81.84
N SER A 802 -0.83 -46.83 -81.11
CA SER A 802 0.03 -45.71 -80.69
C SER A 802 1.06 -45.30 -81.75
N SER A 803 1.08 -44.02 -82.13
CA SER A 803 2.12 -43.47 -83.02
C SER A 803 3.46 -43.23 -82.32
N ILE A 804 3.50 -43.30 -80.98
CA ILE A 804 4.69 -43.02 -80.15
C ILE A 804 5.75 -44.12 -80.26
N ASP A 805 5.33 -45.35 -80.58
CA ASP A 805 6.17 -46.55 -80.73
C ASP A 805 6.07 -47.20 -82.11
N ASN A 806 5.60 -46.44 -83.12
CA ASN A 806 5.43 -46.88 -84.50
C ASN A 806 4.36 -47.99 -84.69
N CYS A 807 3.26 -47.89 -83.94
CA CYS A 807 2.10 -48.80 -83.96
C CYS A 807 2.34 -50.16 -83.29
N LEU A 808 3.36 -50.25 -82.43
CA LEU A 808 3.65 -51.46 -81.66
C LEU A 808 2.56 -51.77 -80.65
N THR A 809 1.96 -50.72 -80.07
CA THR A 809 1.06 -50.88 -78.92
C THR A 809 -0.35 -50.37 -79.19
N LYS A 810 -1.30 -51.00 -78.49
CA LYS A 810 -2.74 -50.76 -78.61
C LYS A 810 -3.33 -50.28 -77.28
N THR A 811 -4.26 -49.33 -77.33
CA THR A 811 -5.03 -48.88 -76.16
C THR A 811 -5.94 -49.98 -75.63
N SER A 812 -6.07 -50.06 -74.30
CA SER A 812 -6.72 -51.19 -73.62
C SER A 812 -7.59 -50.75 -72.44
N ASN A 813 -8.75 -51.42 -72.28
CA ASN A 813 -9.71 -51.12 -71.22
C ASN A 813 -9.29 -51.81 -69.92
N HIS A 814 -8.82 -51.03 -68.94
CA HIS A 814 -8.40 -51.54 -67.62
C HIS A 814 -9.15 -50.87 -66.47
N THR A 815 -9.21 -51.56 -65.32
CA THR A 815 -9.90 -51.07 -64.13
C THR A 815 -8.89 -50.42 -63.18
N ASN A 816 -8.95 -49.10 -63.04
CA ASN A 816 -8.02 -48.38 -62.16
C ASN A 816 -8.41 -48.57 -60.69
N THR A 817 -7.46 -48.98 -59.84
CA THR A 817 -7.64 -49.04 -58.39
C THR A 817 -7.06 -47.79 -57.73
N PRO A 818 -7.89 -46.81 -57.30
CA PRO A 818 -7.40 -45.58 -56.68
C PRO A 818 -6.86 -45.83 -55.26
N ASN A 819 -5.67 -45.30 -54.96
CA ASN A 819 -5.05 -45.40 -53.64
C ASN A 819 -5.48 -44.21 -52.75
N THR A 820 -6.15 -44.47 -51.63
CA THR A 820 -6.64 -43.39 -50.73
C THR A 820 -5.60 -42.90 -49.72
N THR A 821 -4.38 -43.42 -49.72
CA THR A 821 -3.36 -43.15 -48.70
C THR A 821 -2.12 -42.38 -49.21
N SER A 822 -1.93 -42.29 -50.53
CA SER A 822 -0.84 -41.53 -51.16
C SER A 822 -1.24 -41.06 -52.56
N PRO A 823 -0.73 -39.92 -53.05
CA PRO A 823 -0.97 -39.42 -54.41
C PRO A 823 -0.16 -40.24 -55.42
N THR A 824 -0.66 -41.46 -55.66
CA THR A 824 -0.08 -42.45 -56.57
C THR A 824 -1.04 -42.73 -57.71
N THR A 825 -0.53 -42.73 -58.94
CA THR A 825 -1.20 -43.45 -60.04
C THR A 825 -0.61 -44.85 -60.10
N SER A 826 -1.47 -45.85 -59.96
CA SER A 826 -1.11 -47.27 -59.96
C SER A 826 -2.01 -48.06 -60.89
N PHE A 827 -1.43 -48.99 -61.65
CA PHE A 827 -2.15 -49.91 -62.53
C PHE A 827 -1.89 -51.35 -62.07
N ASP A 828 -2.94 -52.16 -61.97
CA ASP A 828 -2.84 -53.63 -61.91
C ASP A 828 -3.49 -54.18 -63.18
N ILE A 829 -2.68 -54.84 -64.01
CA ILE A 829 -3.12 -55.52 -65.23
C ILE A 829 -2.53 -56.92 -65.19
N ASP A 830 -3.37 -57.95 -65.15
CA ASP A 830 -2.98 -59.36 -65.12
C ASP A 830 -1.91 -59.72 -64.06
N GLY A 831 -1.88 -59.01 -62.92
CA GLY A 831 -0.94 -59.20 -61.81
C GLY A 831 0.33 -58.35 -61.88
N ILE A 832 0.37 -57.36 -62.78
CA ILE A 832 1.52 -56.49 -63.05
C ILE A 832 1.26 -55.10 -62.46
N ASP A 833 1.93 -54.79 -61.34
CA ASP A 833 1.89 -53.46 -60.71
C ASP A 833 2.92 -52.49 -61.35
N PHE A 834 2.47 -51.29 -61.72
CA PHE A 834 3.27 -50.10 -62.04
C PHE A 834 2.78 -48.91 -61.20
N GLN A 835 3.71 -48.17 -60.58
CA GLN A 835 3.42 -47.05 -59.70
C GLN A 835 4.18 -45.78 -60.09
N PHE A 836 3.49 -44.65 -60.10
CA PHE A 836 4.06 -43.30 -60.23
C PHE A 836 3.55 -42.43 -59.07
N GLU A 837 4.45 -42.05 -58.17
CA GLU A 837 4.14 -41.49 -56.85
C GLU A 837 4.65 -40.04 -56.74
N MET A 838 3.80 -39.07 -56.37
CA MET A 838 4.28 -37.74 -55.99
C MET A 838 4.81 -37.78 -54.54
N ILE A 839 6.11 -37.52 -54.32
CA ILE A 839 6.77 -37.69 -53.01
C ILE A 839 7.15 -36.40 -52.27
N ALA A 840 7.37 -35.29 -52.99
CA ALA A 840 7.72 -34.01 -52.37
C ALA A 840 7.38 -32.79 -53.25
N ILE A 841 7.21 -31.63 -52.61
CA ILE A 841 7.30 -30.31 -53.21
C ILE A 841 8.52 -29.62 -52.56
N GLN A 842 9.46 -29.15 -53.37
CA GLN A 842 10.69 -28.49 -52.92
C GLN A 842 10.74 -27.05 -53.43
N GLU A 843 11.12 -26.12 -52.56
CA GLU A 843 11.60 -24.79 -52.96
C GLU A 843 13.12 -24.85 -53.07
N ILE A 844 13.66 -24.54 -54.26
CA ILE A 844 15.09 -24.62 -54.57
C ILE A 844 15.64 -23.25 -54.98
N ASP A 845 16.90 -22.95 -54.63
CA ASP A 845 17.58 -21.72 -55.08
C ASP A 845 18.15 -21.82 -56.51
N THR A 846 18.82 -20.75 -56.96
CA THR A 846 19.45 -20.68 -58.29
C THR A 846 20.53 -21.74 -58.54
N ASP A 847 21.10 -22.32 -57.49
CA ASP A 847 22.14 -23.36 -57.56
C ASP A 847 21.56 -24.78 -57.37
N ASN A 848 20.22 -24.89 -57.25
CA ASN A 848 19.43 -26.10 -56.95
C ASN A 848 19.54 -26.64 -55.52
N ASN A 849 20.02 -25.85 -54.56
CA ASN A 849 19.96 -26.25 -53.14
C ASN A 849 18.51 -26.19 -52.66
N ILE A 850 18.10 -27.16 -51.84
CA ILE A 850 16.77 -27.18 -51.23
C ILE A 850 16.72 -26.16 -50.09
N ILE A 851 15.87 -25.15 -50.25
CA ILE A 851 15.62 -24.08 -49.27
C ILE A 851 14.42 -24.43 -48.37
N ASN A 852 13.44 -25.15 -48.90
CA ASN A 852 12.31 -25.69 -48.15
C ASN A 852 11.81 -26.98 -48.81
N GLU A 853 11.23 -27.90 -48.04
CA GLU A 853 10.68 -29.17 -48.54
C GLU A 853 9.40 -29.54 -47.80
N VAL A 854 8.37 -29.92 -48.56
CA VAL A 854 7.11 -30.45 -48.08
C VAL A 854 6.94 -31.86 -48.62
N LEU A 855 7.09 -32.86 -47.74
CA LEU A 855 6.88 -34.27 -48.06
C LEU A 855 5.38 -34.59 -48.17
N THR A 856 5.00 -35.43 -49.12
CA THR A 856 3.61 -35.75 -49.45
C THR A 856 3.05 -36.89 -48.59
N ASN A 857 3.38 -36.91 -47.30
CA ASN A 857 3.12 -38.04 -46.40
C ASN A 857 1.74 -38.03 -45.70
N SER A 858 0.92 -36.99 -45.86
CA SER A 858 -0.37 -36.85 -45.17
C SER A 858 -1.41 -36.06 -45.97
N TRP A 859 -2.32 -36.78 -46.64
CA TRP A 859 -3.38 -36.20 -47.49
C TRP A 859 -4.76 -36.58 -47.00
N SER A 860 -5.74 -35.77 -47.37
CA SER A 860 -7.15 -36.14 -47.44
C SER A 860 -7.51 -36.46 -48.90
N SER A 861 -8.18 -37.59 -49.15
CA SER A 861 -8.59 -38.02 -50.50
C SER A 861 -10.11 -38.03 -50.65
N THR A 862 -10.64 -37.46 -51.72
CA THR A 862 -12.05 -37.65 -52.13
C THR A 862 -12.13 -38.31 -53.49
N ILE A 863 -12.93 -39.38 -53.59
CA ILE A 863 -13.19 -40.11 -54.84
C ILE A 863 -14.54 -39.65 -55.39
N LEU A 864 -14.57 -39.33 -56.67
CA LEU A 864 -15.77 -38.98 -57.44
C LEU A 864 -15.82 -39.88 -58.69
N THR A 865 -16.93 -40.58 -58.88
CA THR A 865 -17.16 -41.46 -60.03
C THR A 865 -18.32 -40.91 -60.85
N ASP A 866 -18.06 -40.57 -62.11
CA ASP A 866 -19.09 -40.19 -63.08
C ASP A 866 -19.54 -41.42 -63.89
N ASN A 867 -20.75 -41.88 -63.62
CA ASN A 867 -21.34 -43.03 -64.29
C ASN A 867 -21.70 -42.78 -65.77
N GLN A 868 -21.70 -41.54 -66.27
CA GLN A 868 -21.98 -41.25 -67.68
C GLN A 868 -20.73 -41.36 -68.56
N THR A 869 -19.59 -40.88 -68.05
CA THR A 869 -18.30 -40.88 -68.76
C THR A 869 -17.42 -42.08 -68.39
N GLN A 870 -17.79 -42.84 -67.35
CA GLN A 870 -16.96 -43.88 -66.70
C GLN A 870 -15.68 -43.34 -66.05
N THR A 871 -15.59 -42.01 -65.89
CA THR A 871 -14.41 -41.34 -65.32
C THR A 871 -14.42 -41.42 -63.80
N THR A 872 -13.28 -41.78 -63.21
CA THR A 872 -13.05 -41.73 -61.75
C THR A 872 -11.99 -40.68 -61.44
N THR A 873 -12.40 -39.60 -60.78
CA THR A 873 -11.51 -38.53 -60.32
C THR A 873 -11.20 -38.74 -58.83
N VAL A 874 -9.92 -38.67 -58.48
CA VAL A 874 -9.46 -38.67 -57.07
C VAL A 874 -8.79 -37.35 -56.76
N ASN A 875 -9.38 -36.55 -55.88
CA ASN A 875 -8.76 -35.31 -55.43
C ASN A 875 -7.99 -35.58 -54.14
N TYR A 876 -6.70 -35.26 -54.13
CA TYR A 876 -5.86 -35.27 -52.94
C TYR A 876 -5.64 -33.83 -52.47
N GLN A 877 -5.98 -33.53 -51.22
CA GLN A 877 -5.70 -32.24 -50.58
C GLN A 877 -4.77 -32.46 -49.39
N LEU A 878 -3.61 -31.79 -49.40
CA LEU A 878 -2.64 -31.86 -48.32
C LEU A 878 -3.23 -31.16 -47.07
N ASN A 879 -3.02 -31.71 -45.88
CA ASN A 879 -3.50 -31.10 -44.63
C ASN A 879 -2.65 -29.91 -44.18
N ASN A 880 -2.46 -28.94 -45.07
CA ASN A 880 -1.92 -27.61 -44.78
C ASN A 880 -2.88 -26.57 -45.39
N SER A 881 -3.04 -25.43 -44.72
CA SER A 881 -4.22 -24.55 -44.84
C SER A 881 -4.61 -24.15 -46.28
N ASP A 882 -5.91 -24.31 -46.59
CA ASP A 882 -6.65 -23.75 -47.72
C ASP A 882 -6.13 -23.97 -49.15
N THR A 883 -6.71 -24.96 -49.86
CA THR A 883 -7.14 -24.87 -51.29
C THR A 883 -7.81 -26.15 -51.81
N THR A 884 -8.68 -26.01 -52.83
CA THR A 884 -9.45 -27.11 -53.46
C THR A 884 -9.63 -26.87 -54.96
N ALA A 885 -9.50 -27.90 -55.79
CA ALA A 885 -9.87 -27.86 -57.22
C ALA A 885 -10.27 -29.26 -57.75
N LEU A 886 -11.01 -29.30 -58.86
CA LEU A 886 -11.60 -30.49 -59.49
C LEU A 886 -11.25 -30.55 -60.97
N LEU A 887 -11.09 -31.75 -61.56
CA LEU A 887 -10.86 -31.91 -63.00
C LEU A 887 -11.60 -33.12 -63.62
N HIS A 888 -11.94 -32.96 -64.90
CA HIS A 888 -12.68 -33.90 -65.77
C HIS A 888 -11.72 -34.55 -66.78
N ILE A 889 -11.98 -35.81 -67.16
CA ILE A 889 -11.13 -36.61 -68.07
C ILE A 889 -12.03 -37.39 -69.04
N ASP A 890 -11.62 -37.48 -70.30
CA ASP A 890 -12.22 -38.36 -71.32
C ASP A 890 -11.96 -39.85 -71.02
N ALA A 891 -12.74 -40.75 -71.64
CA ALA A 891 -12.65 -42.18 -71.38
C ALA A 891 -11.27 -42.77 -71.75
N ASN A 892 -10.78 -43.68 -70.90
CA ASN A 892 -9.57 -44.50 -71.08
C ASN A 892 -8.18 -43.81 -70.99
N SER A 893 -8.05 -42.63 -70.40
CA SER A 893 -6.74 -42.05 -70.01
C SER A 893 -6.65 -41.73 -68.51
N ILE A 894 -5.43 -41.70 -67.96
CA ILE A 894 -5.17 -41.18 -66.60
C ILE A 894 -4.36 -39.90 -66.70
N LYS A 895 -5.01 -38.80 -66.38
CA LYS A 895 -4.43 -37.45 -66.32
C LYS A 895 -4.21 -37.05 -64.87
N LEU A 896 -2.96 -36.74 -64.52
CA LEU A 896 -2.59 -36.31 -63.17
C LEU A 896 -2.38 -34.79 -63.18
N SER A 897 -3.26 -34.05 -62.52
CA SER A 897 -3.08 -32.59 -62.35
C SER A 897 -2.67 -32.25 -60.93
N VAL A 898 -1.67 -31.36 -60.79
CA VAL A 898 -1.17 -30.86 -59.50
C VAL A 898 -1.29 -29.34 -59.52
N ASN A 899 -2.16 -28.78 -58.67
CA ASN A 899 -2.26 -27.34 -58.44
C ASN A 899 -1.56 -26.98 -57.11
N ILE A 900 -0.65 -26.02 -57.15
CA ILE A 900 0.03 -25.44 -55.99
C ILE A 900 -0.31 -23.95 -55.95
N SER A 901 -0.97 -23.51 -54.89
CA SER A 901 -1.35 -22.10 -54.70
C SER A 901 -0.96 -21.60 -53.31
N ASN A 902 -0.84 -20.28 -53.17
CA ASN A 902 -0.46 -19.59 -51.92
C ASN A 902 0.93 -19.96 -51.34
N TRP A 903 1.86 -20.47 -52.17
CA TRP A 903 3.22 -20.74 -51.70
C TRP A 903 3.96 -19.44 -51.34
N THR A 904 4.45 -19.33 -50.10
CA THR A 904 5.23 -18.18 -49.64
C THR A 904 6.72 -18.46 -49.83
N PHE A 905 7.30 -17.95 -50.92
CA PHE A 905 8.72 -18.09 -51.24
C PHE A 905 9.61 -17.39 -50.20
N ASN A 906 10.69 -18.07 -49.81
CA ASN A 906 11.66 -17.59 -48.82
C ASN A 906 12.53 -16.44 -49.38
N THR A 907 12.87 -16.51 -50.68
CA THR A 907 13.60 -15.44 -51.38
C THR A 907 12.97 -15.15 -52.74
N PHE A 908 13.56 -14.20 -53.50
CA PHE A 908 13.16 -13.93 -54.89
C PHE A 908 14.00 -14.71 -55.92
N LEU A 909 15.01 -15.46 -55.45
CA LEU A 909 15.91 -16.29 -56.27
C LEU A 909 15.53 -17.78 -56.20
N THR A 910 14.45 -18.11 -55.50
CA THR A 910 13.97 -19.48 -55.32
C THR A 910 12.81 -19.83 -56.24
N THR A 911 12.68 -21.11 -56.56
CA THR A 911 11.72 -21.66 -57.54
C THR A 911 11.15 -22.97 -57.01
N LEU A 912 9.99 -23.42 -57.51
CA LEU A 912 9.41 -24.69 -57.05
C LEU A 912 9.83 -25.86 -57.93
N ARG A 913 9.90 -27.05 -57.33
CA ARG A 913 10.11 -28.33 -58.02
C ARG A 913 9.25 -29.40 -57.37
N VAL A 914 8.36 -30.03 -58.14
CA VAL A 914 7.60 -31.20 -57.70
C VAL A 914 8.38 -32.47 -58.02
N ILE A 915 8.46 -33.39 -57.06
CA ILE A 915 9.21 -34.64 -57.16
C ILE A 915 8.25 -35.82 -57.28
N PHE A 916 8.41 -36.58 -58.36
CA PHE A 916 7.77 -37.86 -58.60
C PHE A 916 8.77 -39.01 -58.48
N LYS A 917 8.30 -40.18 -58.10
CA LYS A 917 9.07 -41.42 -57.90
C LYS A 917 8.42 -42.54 -58.69
N THR A 918 9.23 -43.34 -59.37
CA THR A 918 8.77 -44.55 -60.07
C THR A 918 9.91 -45.55 -60.25
N THR A 919 9.57 -46.80 -60.54
CA THR A 919 10.54 -47.88 -60.81
C THR A 919 10.60 -48.12 -62.31
N ILE A 920 11.82 -48.18 -62.84
CA ILE A 920 12.11 -48.45 -64.25
C ILE A 920 12.97 -49.71 -64.40
N ASN A 921 12.87 -50.33 -65.57
CA ASN A 921 13.86 -51.31 -66.01
C ASN A 921 15.07 -50.57 -66.63
N ASN A 922 16.28 -51.05 -66.36
CA ASN A 922 17.52 -50.45 -66.86
C ASN A 922 17.73 -50.76 -68.35
N ASP A 923 17.52 -52.02 -68.72
CA ASP A 923 17.49 -52.52 -70.09
C ASP A 923 16.13 -53.21 -70.30
N GLN A 924 15.49 -53.00 -71.45
CA GLN A 924 14.20 -53.62 -71.77
C GLN A 924 14.07 -53.87 -73.28
N SER A 925 13.93 -55.14 -73.67
CA SER A 925 13.66 -55.55 -75.05
C SER A 925 12.33 -56.28 -75.17
N ILE A 926 11.82 -56.33 -76.40
CA ILE A 926 10.68 -57.17 -76.77
C ILE A 926 11.06 -58.07 -77.94
N GLU A 927 10.65 -59.34 -77.90
CA GLU A 927 10.73 -60.24 -79.06
C GLU A 927 9.57 -59.95 -80.01
N PHE A 928 9.87 -59.62 -81.27
CA PHE A 928 8.92 -59.45 -82.38
C PHE A 928 9.56 -59.95 -83.69
N ASP A 929 8.86 -60.77 -84.49
CA ASP A 929 9.39 -61.45 -85.68
C ASP A 929 10.73 -62.19 -85.40
N CYS A 930 10.78 -62.85 -84.24
CA CYS A 930 11.93 -63.54 -83.66
C CYS A 930 13.23 -62.69 -83.53
N GLN A 931 13.12 -61.35 -83.39
CA GLN A 931 14.24 -60.44 -83.04
C GLN A 931 13.95 -59.63 -81.75
N ASP A 932 15.00 -59.36 -80.97
CA ASP A 932 14.95 -58.47 -79.79
C ASP A 932 15.00 -56.99 -80.20
N VAL A 933 13.94 -56.24 -79.91
CA VAL A 933 13.85 -54.79 -80.12
C VAL A 933 13.99 -54.06 -78.78
N ASN A 934 15.05 -53.26 -78.63
CA ASN A 934 15.27 -52.45 -77.42
C ASN A 934 14.33 -51.24 -77.37
N ILE A 935 13.78 -50.90 -76.20
CA ILE A 935 12.86 -49.78 -75.98
C ILE A 935 13.46 -48.80 -74.97
N ASP A 936 13.89 -47.62 -75.43
CA ASP A 936 14.47 -46.60 -74.55
C ASP A 936 13.49 -46.15 -73.45
N THR A 937 13.93 -46.28 -72.20
CA THR A 937 13.13 -45.96 -71.01
C THR A 937 12.78 -44.47 -70.90
N LEU A 938 13.66 -43.57 -71.37
CA LEU A 938 13.49 -42.12 -71.30
C LEU A 938 13.92 -41.47 -72.62
N SER A 939 13.07 -40.59 -73.16
CA SER A 939 13.40 -39.77 -74.34
C SER A 939 13.35 -38.28 -74.01
N TYR A 940 14.27 -37.51 -74.59
CA TYR A 940 14.51 -36.10 -74.24
C TYR A 940 14.29 -35.15 -75.43
N ASP A 941 13.86 -33.93 -75.14
CA ASP A 941 13.90 -32.80 -76.07
C ASP A 941 15.35 -32.41 -76.39
N GLN A 942 15.66 -32.20 -77.67
CA GLN A 942 17.04 -32.02 -78.15
C GLN A 942 17.70 -30.69 -77.72
N LEU A 943 16.91 -29.66 -77.40
CA LEU A 943 17.43 -28.31 -77.11
C LEU A 943 17.30 -27.92 -75.63
N SER A 944 16.21 -28.30 -74.97
CA SER A 944 16.01 -28.05 -73.54
C SER A 944 16.56 -29.15 -72.63
N ASN A 945 16.86 -30.34 -73.19
CA ASN A 945 17.22 -31.54 -72.45
C ASN A 945 16.23 -31.81 -71.28
N SER A 946 14.95 -31.70 -71.63
CA SER A 946 13.79 -32.00 -70.78
C SER A 946 13.24 -33.37 -71.17
N ILE A 947 12.80 -34.18 -70.20
CA ILE A 947 12.21 -35.50 -70.46
C ILE A 947 10.84 -35.29 -71.14
N GLN A 948 10.60 -35.94 -72.27
CA GLN A 948 9.33 -35.89 -73.00
C GLN A 948 8.48 -37.15 -72.82
N TYR A 949 9.11 -38.32 -72.74
CA TYR A 949 8.41 -39.60 -72.50
C TYR A 949 9.19 -40.49 -71.55
N LEU A 950 8.43 -41.26 -70.75
CA LEU A 950 8.87 -42.36 -69.90
C LEU A 950 8.19 -43.64 -70.41
N ARG A 951 8.96 -44.69 -70.68
CA ARG A 951 8.45 -45.98 -71.19
C ARG A 951 8.93 -47.11 -70.29
N VAL A 952 8.03 -47.94 -69.78
CA VAL A 952 8.37 -49.12 -68.99
C VAL A 952 7.64 -50.35 -69.53
N VAL A 953 8.41 -51.35 -69.95
CA VAL A 953 7.91 -52.60 -70.51
C VAL A 953 7.99 -53.71 -69.46
N LYS A 954 6.88 -54.42 -69.21
CA LYS A 954 6.82 -55.57 -68.30
C LYS A 954 5.79 -56.57 -68.81
N ASP A 955 6.20 -57.83 -68.98
CA ASP A 955 5.33 -58.96 -69.37
C ASP A 955 4.40 -58.69 -70.58
N ASN A 956 4.97 -58.11 -71.66
CA ASN A 956 4.27 -57.66 -72.89
C ASN A 956 3.26 -56.49 -72.72
N ILE A 957 3.38 -55.69 -71.66
CA ILE A 957 2.65 -54.42 -71.48
C ILE A 957 3.66 -53.26 -71.47
N GLN A 958 3.35 -52.16 -72.17
CA GLN A 958 4.16 -50.94 -72.20
C GLN A 958 3.42 -49.78 -71.54
N PHE A 959 3.87 -49.36 -70.36
CA PHE A 959 3.40 -48.13 -69.73
C PHE A 959 4.10 -46.93 -70.37
N THR A 960 3.33 -45.99 -70.92
CA THR A 960 3.86 -44.79 -71.57
C THR A 960 3.37 -43.54 -70.86
N GLY A 961 4.27 -42.89 -70.13
CA GLY A 961 4.08 -41.57 -69.56
C GLY A 961 4.57 -40.48 -70.52
N ARG A 962 3.84 -39.37 -70.62
CA ARG A 962 4.18 -38.20 -71.41
C ARG A 962 4.28 -36.97 -70.51
N PHE A 963 5.38 -36.26 -70.64
CA PHE A 963 5.60 -34.96 -70.00
C PHE A 963 5.44 -33.85 -71.03
N ILE A 964 4.97 -32.69 -70.58
CA ILE A 964 4.90 -31.46 -71.37
C ILE A 964 5.86 -30.43 -70.79
N ASP A 965 6.58 -29.71 -71.65
CA ASP A 965 7.60 -28.74 -71.24
C ASP A 965 6.99 -27.39 -70.77
N TYR A 966 5.79 -27.42 -70.18
CA TYR A 966 5.02 -26.24 -69.79
C TYR A 966 4.18 -26.50 -68.52
N VAL A 967 4.13 -25.49 -67.65
CA VAL A 967 3.18 -25.38 -66.52
C VAL A 967 2.31 -24.14 -66.71
N LEU A 968 1.17 -24.09 -66.02
CA LEU A 968 0.35 -22.87 -65.94
C LEU A 968 0.76 -22.07 -64.70
N SER A 969 1.47 -20.95 -64.88
CA SER A 969 1.85 -20.01 -63.80
C SER A 969 0.91 -18.80 -63.84
N ASP A 970 0.16 -18.54 -62.77
CA ASP A 970 -0.83 -17.45 -62.67
C ASP A 970 -1.75 -17.35 -63.89
N GLY A 971 -2.24 -18.51 -64.35
CA GLY A 971 -3.09 -18.65 -65.55
C GLY A 971 -2.37 -18.56 -66.90
N ARG A 972 -1.03 -18.53 -66.94
CA ARG A 972 -0.21 -18.33 -68.15
C ARG A 972 0.70 -19.54 -68.44
N PRO A 973 0.66 -20.12 -69.66
CA PRO A 973 1.60 -21.17 -70.06
C PRO A 973 3.04 -20.64 -70.00
N THR A 974 3.84 -21.25 -69.13
CA THR A 974 5.25 -20.90 -68.88
C THR A 974 6.10 -22.15 -69.04
N PHE A 975 7.30 -22.02 -69.60
CA PHE A 975 8.18 -23.18 -69.80
C PHE A 975 8.48 -23.87 -68.46
N SER A 976 8.46 -25.20 -68.46
CA SER A 976 8.79 -26.05 -67.32
C SER A 976 9.76 -27.12 -67.75
N ARG A 977 10.81 -27.35 -66.95
CA ARG A 977 11.80 -28.39 -67.21
C ARG A 977 11.46 -29.65 -66.41
N THR A 978 11.35 -30.78 -67.11
CA THR A 978 11.27 -32.11 -66.50
C THR A 978 12.64 -32.76 -66.53
N SER A 979 13.17 -33.20 -65.39
CA SER A 979 14.55 -33.71 -65.28
C SER A 979 14.70 -34.83 -64.25
N ILE A 980 15.73 -35.67 -64.38
CA ILE A 980 16.09 -36.63 -63.33
C ILE A 980 16.72 -35.88 -62.16
N VAL A 981 16.17 -36.04 -60.96
CA VAL A 981 16.73 -35.54 -59.70
C VAL A 981 17.65 -36.58 -59.08
N ASN A 982 17.30 -37.87 -59.16
CA ASN A 982 18.14 -38.98 -58.70
C ASN A 982 17.79 -40.29 -59.43
N LYS A 983 18.75 -41.22 -59.54
CA LYS A 983 18.56 -42.61 -60.01
C LYS A 983 19.32 -43.56 -59.09
N THR A 984 18.62 -44.51 -58.48
CA THR A 984 19.19 -45.51 -57.57
C THR A 984 18.94 -46.91 -58.12
N ALA A 985 20.00 -47.69 -58.34
CA ALA A 985 19.88 -49.07 -58.80
C ALA A 985 19.32 -49.99 -57.71
N SER A 986 18.58 -51.02 -58.14
CA SER A 986 18.14 -52.14 -57.30
C SER A 986 19.30 -53.10 -57.00
N LEU A 987 19.14 -53.98 -56.01
CA LEU A 987 20.16 -54.95 -55.55
C LEU A 987 20.58 -55.99 -56.61
N ASP A 988 19.83 -56.09 -57.70
CA ASP A 988 19.98 -57.01 -58.82
C ASP A 988 20.40 -56.31 -60.13
N ASP A 989 20.66 -54.99 -60.10
CA ASP A 989 21.04 -54.12 -61.23
C ASP A 989 20.07 -54.09 -62.44
N GLN A 990 19.02 -54.93 -62.47
CA GLN A 990 18.03 -54.97 -63.57
C GLN A 990 17.02 -53.82 -63.51
N GLN A 991 16.70 -53.33 -62.31
CA GLN A 991 15.76 -52.24 -62.08
C GLN A 991 16.42 -51.03 -61.40
N SER A 992 15.81 -49.86 -61.54
CA SER A 992 16.19 -48.65 -60.80
C SER A 992 14.97 -47.87 -60.34
N ILE A 993 15.05 -47.27 -59.16
CA ILE A 993 14.12 -46.23 -58.72
C ILE A 993 14.64 -44.89 -59.24
N ILE A 994 13.81 -44.16 -60.00
CA ILE A 994 14.11 -42.81 -60.46
C ILE A 994 13.23 -41.78 -59.75
N LEU A 995 13.84 -40.63 -59.46
CA LEU A 995 13.15 -39.42 -59.02
C LEU A 995 13.12 -38.42 -60.18
N ILE A 996 11.93 -38.03 -60.63
CA ILE A 996 11.70 -37.06 -61.70
C ILE A 996 11.23 -35.75 -61.08
N GLY A 997 11.90 -34.65 -61.38
CA GLY A 997 11.58 -33.30 -60.92
C GLY A 997 11.01 -32.44 -62.04
N ILE A 998 9.86 -31.80 -61.78
CA ILE A 998 9.23 -30.82 -62.68
C ILE A 998 9.30 -29.44 -62.03
N SER A 999 9.96 -28.48 -62.69
CA SER A 999 10.25 -27.14 -62.13
C SER A 999 9.25 -26.05 -62.54
N MET A 1000 8.95 -25.10 -61.64
CA MET A 1000 8.00 -24.01 -61.80
C MET A 1000 8.61 -22.65 -61.37
N PRO A 1001 8.17 -21.53 -61.97
CA PRO A 1001 8.58 -20.19 -61.55
C PRO A 1001 8.02 -19.82 -60.16
N GLN A 1002 8.33 -18.62 -59.68
CA GLN A 1002 7.52 -18.03 -58.60
C GLN A 1002 6.13 -17.71 -59.16
N SER A 1003 5.08 -18.02 -58.41
CA SER A 1003 3.69 -17.82 -58.83
C SER A 1003 2.78 -17.75 -57.62
N SER A 1004 1.63 -17.10 -57.75
CA SER A 1004 0.53 -17.23 -56.77
C SER A 1004 -0.19 -18.57 -56.92
N GLU A 1005 -0.29 -19.08 -58.16
CA GLU A 1005 -0.86 -20.37 -58.55
C GLU A 1005 0.00 -21.04 -59.65
N SER A 1006 0.33 -22.32 -59.49
CA SER A 1006 1.08 -23.13 -60.45
C SER A 1006 0.41 -24.49 -60.70
N ILE A 1007 0.15 -24.85 -61.95
CA ILE A 1007 -0.52 -26.11 -62.33
C ILE A 1007 0.36 -26.96 -63.27
N ILE A 1008 0.55 -28.24 -62.94
CA ILE A 1008 1.14 -29.28 -63.81
C ILE A 1008 0.06 -30.25 -64.32
N ASP A 1009 0.34 -30.88 -65.46
CA ASP A 1009 -0.54 -31.81 -66.15
C ASP A 1009 0.22 -32.93 -66.93
N PRO A 1010 0.97 -33.84 -66.27
CA PRO A 1010 1.49 -35.05 -66.92
C PRO A 1010 0.38 -36.08 -67.23
N ASP A 1011 0.55 -36.78 -68.36
CA ASP A 1011 -0.41 -37.73 -68.93
C ASP A 1011 0.20 -39.14 -68.94
N PHE A 1012 -0.55 -40.16 -68.51
CA PHE A 1012 -0.11 -41.55 -68.47
C PHE A 1012 -1.12 -42.48 -69.12
N THR A 1013 -0.66 -43.23 -70.13
CA THR A 1013 -1.48 -44.22 -70.83
C THR A 1013 -0.81 -45.61 -70.76
N PRO A 1014 -1.50 -46.63 -70.22
CA PRO A 1014 -1.08 -48.03 -70.36
C PRO A 1014 -1.43 -48.51 -71.78
N LEU A 1015 -0.49 -49.19 -72.44
CA LEU A 1015 -0.67 -49.68 -73.81
C LEU A 1015 -0.23 -51.15 -73.87
N LEU A 1016 -1.06 -52.03 -74.44
CA LEU A 1016 -0.72 -53.45 -74.62
C LEU A 1016 0.16 -53.61 -75.86
N ILE A 1017 1.18 -54.47 -75.79
CA ILE A 1017 2.01 -54.80 -76.94
C ILE A 1017 1.26 -55.83 -77.80
N ASP A 1018 0.81 -55.43 -78.98
CA ASP A 1018 -0.01 -56.30 -79.83
C ASP A 1018 0.88 -57.12 -80.78
N LYS A 1019 1.07 -58.40 -80.43
CA LYS A 1019 1.82 -59.37 -81.23
C LYS A 1019 0.97 -60.17 -82.22
N ASN A 1020 -0.27 -59.77 -82.52
CA ASN A 1020 -1.14 -60.54 -83.44
C ASN A 1020 -0.64 -60.56 -84.90
N ALA A 1021 0.24 -59.62 -85.27
CA ALA A 1021 0.92 -59.59 -86.56
C ALA A 1021 2.32 -60.24 -86.55
N ASP A 1022 2.76 -60.78 -85.41
CA ASP A 1022 3.99 -61.57 -85.30
C ASP A 1022 3.87 -62.84 -86.16
N SER A 1023 4.92 -63.21 -86.88
CA SER A 1023 4.86 -64.30 -87.86
C SER A 1023 4.70 -65.69 -87.24
N GLY A 1024 4.80 -65.77 -85.91
CA GLY A 1024 4.63 -66.97 -85.11
C GLY A 1024 5.85 -67.88 -85.25
N CYS A 1025 6.81 -67.75 -84.34
CA CYS A 1025 8.04 -68.56 -84.32
C CYS A 1025 7.72 -70.05 -84.01
N ASP A 1026 7.23 -70.78 -85.02
CA ASP A 1026 6.85 -72.19 -84.90
C ASP A 1026 8.06 -73.03 -84.47
N SER A 1027 7.82 -73.99 -83.57
CA SER A 1027 8.80 -74.38 -82.55
C SER A 1027 10.24 -74.64 -83.06
N LYS A 1028 11.23 -73.90 -82.51
CA LYS A 1028 12.65 -74.27 -82.64
C LYS A 1028 12.83 -75.72 -82.23
N SER A 1029 13.08 -76.57 -83.23
CA SER A 1029 12.87 -78.02 -83.19
C SER A 1029 13.30 -78.67 -81.87
N ASN A 1030 12.32 -79.19 -81.13
CA ASN A 1030 12.54 -80.00 -79.92
C ASN A 1030 13.19 -81.36 -80.22
N THR A 1031 13.70 -81.61 -81.43
CA THR A 1031 14.56 -82.74 -81.76
C THR A 1031 15.74 -82.86 -80.80
N TRP A 1032 16.33 -81.74 -80.33
CA TRP A 1032 17.36 -81.82 -79.28
C TRP A 1032 16.81 -82.27 -77.93
N ARG A 1033 15.58 -81.90 -77.54
CA ARG A 1033 14.94 -82.35 -76.29
C ARG A 1033 14.43 -83.79 -76.37
N ILE A 1034 14.07 -84.29 -77.55
CA ILE A 1034 13.74 -85.71 -77.77
C ILE A 1034 15.01 -86.57 -77.79
N ILE A 1035 16.07 -86.12 -78.47
CA ILE A 1035 17.37 -86.80 -78.45
C ILE A 1035 17.96 -86.79 -77.02
N VAL A 1036 17.94 -85.65 -76.33
CA VAL A 1036 18.37 -85.57 -74.91
C VAL A 1036 17.44 -86.38 -74.01
N GLY A 1037 16.12 -86.42 -74.24
CA GLY A 1037 15.19 -87.26 -73.49
C GLY A 1037 15.46 -88.76 -73.64
N VAL A 1038 15.74 -89.23 -74.85
CA VAL A 1038 16.11 -90.64 -75.11
C VAL A 1038 17.52 -90.95 -74.61
N VAL A 1039 18.50 -90.06 -74.81
CA VAL A 1039 19.88 -90.27 -74.33
C VAL A 1039 19.93 -90.23 -72.80
N VAL A 1040 19.28 -89.28 -72.13
CA VAL A 1040 19.20 -89.21 -70.67
C VAL A 1040 18.32 -90.33 -70.11
N GLY A 1041 17.30 -90.78 -70.82
CA GLY A 1041 16.51 -91.97 -70.44
C GLY A 1041 17.31 -93.27 -70.49
N VAL A 1042 18.08 -93.48 -71.56
CA VAL A 1042 18.93 -94.69 -71.73
C VAL A 1042 20.16 -94.63 -70.83
N VAL A 1043 20.85 -93.49 -70.74
CA VAL A 1043 21.96 -93.29 -69.80
C VAL A 1043 21.47 -93.38 -68.35
N GLY A 1044 20.27 -92.86 -68.05
CA GLY A 1044 19.62 -93.00 -66.74
C GLY A 1044 19.29 -94.45 -66.39
N ALA A 1045 18.73 -95.23 -67.32
CA ALA A 1045 18.46 -96.65 -67.11
C ALA A 1045 19.74 -97.48 -66.89
N VAL A 1046 20.80 -97.19 -67.65
CA VAL A 1046 22.12 -97.84 -67.48
C VAL A 1046 22.79 -97.39 -66.18
N ALA A 1047 22.72 -96.11 -65.83
CA ALA A 1047 23.29 -95.56 -64.60
C ALA A 1047 22.56 -96.08 -63.35
N ILE A 1048 21.23 -96.23 -63.38
CA ILE A 1048 20.46 -96.86 -62.29
C ILE A 1048 20.85 -98.34 -62.18
N GLY A 1049 21.00 -99.06 -63.30
CA GLY A 1049 21.48 -100.45 -63.31
C GLY A 1049 22.88 -100.62 -62.69
N VAL A 1050 23.81 -99.69 -62.96
CA VAL A 1050 25.16 -99.71 -62.38
C VAL A 1050 25.17 -99.23 -60.91
N ALA A 1051 24.39 -98.21 -60.56
CA ALA A 1051 24.30 -97.69 -59.19
C ALA A 1051 23.67 -98.70 -58.23
N SER A 1052 22.70 -99.51 -58.68
CA SER A 1052 22.13 -100.62 -57.90
C SER A 1052 23.11 -101.75 -57.60
N ILE A 1053 24.24 -101.83 -58.31
CA ILE A 1053 25.29 -102.85 -58.10
C ILE A 1053 26.42 -102.32 -57.19
N ILE A 1054 26.59 -100.99 -57.08
CA ILE A 1054 27.71 -100.37 -56.36
C ILE A 1054 27.32 -99.84 -54.96
N LEU A 1055 26.02 -99.70 -54.66
CA LEU A 1055 25.54 -99.33 -53.31
C LEU A 1055 25.44 -100.50 -52.31
N ILE A 1056 26.45 -101.38 -52.30
CA ILE A 1056 26.80 -102.23 -51.17
C ILE A 1056 28.24 -101.90 -50.74
N ASP A 1057 28.40 -100.77 -50.05
CA ASP A 1057 29.13 -100.60 -48.78
C ASP A 1057 29.46 -99.11 -48.49
N PRO A 1058 29.64 -98.71 -47.22
CA PRO A 1058 29.65 -97.29 -46.83
C PRO A 1058 31.05 -96.70 -46.55
N LEU A 1059 31.19 -95.35 -46.59
CA LEU A 1059 31.71 -94.47 -45.49
C LEU A 1059 32.37 -93.14 -45.94
N LYS A 1060 32.02 -92.06 -45.20
CA LYS A 1060 32.89 -90.99 -44.62
C LYS A 1060 33.51 -89.82 -45.45
N PHE A 1061 33.20 -88.60 -44.94
CA PHE A 1061 34.09 -87.57 -44.33
C PHE A 1061 34.34 -86.19 -45.01
N PHE A 1062 34.38 -85.18 -44.10
CA PHE A 1062 34.96 -83.80 -44.11
C PHE A 1062 34.31 -82.77 -45.06
N GLU A 1063 33.82 -81.58 -44.64
CA GLU A 1063 34.10 -80.63 -43.53
C GLU A 1063 35.39 -79.76 -43.69
N LYS A 1064 35.21 -78.49 -44.08
CA LYS A 1064 35.89 -77.26 -43.58
C LYS A 1064 35.40 -76.01 -44.37
N LYS A 1065 35.63 -74.73 -44.03
CA LYS A 1065 35.50 -73.87 -42.82
C LYS A 1065 36.30 -72.57 -43.06
N THR A 1066 35.67 -71.37 -42.93
CA THR A 1066 36.28 -70.03 -42.68
C THR A 1066 37.22 -69.38 -43.74
N PRO A 1067 37.62 -68.07 -43.65
CA PRO A 1067 37.26 -66.97 -42.71
C PRO A 1067 36.92 -65.57 -43.32
N ARG A 1068 36.66 -64.59 -42.42
CA ARG A 1068 36.46 -63.13 -42.60
C ARG A 1068 37.73 -62.33 -42.97
N ILE A 1069 37.54 -61.16 -43.61
CA ILE A 1069 38.30 -59.90 -43.40
C ILE A 1069 37.26 -58.75 -43.09
N ILE A 1070 37.66 -57.47 -43.05
CA ILE A 1070 37.60 -56.58 -41.86
C ILE A 1070 37.88 -55.09 -42.24
N CYS A 1071 37.64 -54.14 -41.31
CA CYS A 1071 37.92 -52.68 -41.34
C CYS A 1071 36.92 -51.77 -42.10
N HIS A 1072 36.15 -50.90 -41.39
CA HIS A 1072 36.44 -49.50 -40.96
C HIS A 1072 36.13 -48.48 -42.10
N PHE A 1073 35.31 -47.43 -41.95
CA PHE A 1073 35.27 -46.39 -40.90
C PHE A 1073 33.87 -45.73 -40.77
N LEU A 1074 33.60 -45.12 -39.59
CA LEU A 1074 32.53 -44.16 -39.25
C LEU A 1074 31.07 -44.51 -39.61
#